data_AF-A0A3M7EJW8-F1
#
_entry.id   AF-A0A3M7EJW8-F1
#
_cell.length_a   1.000
_cell.length_b   1.000
_cell.length_c   1.000
_cell.angle_alpha   90.00
_cell.angle_beta   90.00
_cell.angle_gamma   90.00
#
_symmetry.space_group_name_H-M   'P 1'
#
loop_
_entity.id
_entity.type
_entity.pdbx_description
1 polymer ?
#
loop_
_entity_poly.entity_id
_entity_poly.type
_entity_poly.pdbx_seq_one_letter_code
_entity_poly.pdbx_strand_id
1 'polypeptide(L)'
;MAQKRKAQDAFGKSNGQLSAFAVARLAKQSKATPAQASPPPLATVIGDEAYSNHADEHADGGAESDYDHAIENVQGNVRSPKASSNMVLSAFDRTANSPDRKDGSVTVIIHNSQHVTCVGEWNLQVLQGLATLYGAVVHPGSGLQKVYAPSTHALPSITARRDNTVIRLSNVNSSMRKLDNLSPNFRNIWAAAPNTSQTFALLETAADDESQRILTPLEVDKTLQNALTRLTVDAQGQGSRIMAIGAKSSGKSTFNRLLCNSILSKPSVKKLLYLDLDPGQPEFTPPGQVALVEVSSYIFGPSFTHAASSSSQSYRLLRTHTLAATTFKDDPAHYMACAQDLISHAGSRLPLVINSCGWVSGLGANVLADVVSAIGLSEAVIFDPVEEPFVEWLENQPSKMAVHRLPRQASRPSPRTPAEMRAMQNMAYFHQRESRNSGDRSWSGKPISSLRPWTISYGGPTADIIALLSYGQAPSPAFLAEVLDGSLVAVVTVDVRHMDEAFGTDSYADFTGDAPSLEGIISKTAEELPYIRTDCQGITHPLHPRYSECVGLALVRSIDAKSKQLHLITPLPDEKMAALSDKKVVLVRGSFDAPEWAYLEDLYFGSDDSFNNHERPWSLHKGFKWQLAMDIPDYDPTEFPVPLDLAEIYSGTWLLKFPMRTT
;
A
#
# COMPACT_ATOMS: atom_id res chain seq x y z
N MET A 1 46.58 3.29 -6.83
CA MET A 1 45.94 3.12 -8.14
C MET A 1 46.49 1.88 -8.83
N ALA A 2 45.60 1.00 -9.27
CA ALA A 2 45.88 -0.03 -10.27
C ALA A 2 44.88 0.19 -11.42
N GLN A 3 45.36 0.28 -12.66
CA GLN A 3 44.55 0.55 -13.85
C GLN A 3 43.52 -0.57 -14.07
N LYS A 4 42.22 -0.22 -14.16
CA LYS A 4 41.16 -1.14 -14.60
C LYS A 4 41.24 -1.35 -16.13
N ARG A 5 41.47 -2.59 -16.55
CA ARG A 5 41.33 -3.04 -17.96
C ARG A 5 39.85 -3.07 -18.37
N LYS A 6 39.57 -2.74 -19.64
CA LYS A 6 38.22 -2.84 -20.24
C LYS A 6 37.87 -4.30 -20.53
N ALA A 7 36.58 -4.64 -20.44
CA ALA A 7 36.04 -6.00 -20.60
C ALA A 7 36.31 -6.66 -21.97
N GLN A 8 36.75 -5.90 -22.98
CA GLN A 8 37.12 -6.43 -24.30
C GLN A 8 38.47 -7.18 -24.31
N ASP A 9 39.31 -7.02 -23.29
CA ASP A 9 40.60 -7.72 -23.20
C ASP A 9 40.53 -9.05 -22.43
N ALA A 10 39.39 -9.38 -21.81
CA ALA A 10 39.21 -10.63 -21.06
C ALA A 10 38.54 -11.74 -21.90
N PHE A 11 37.81 -11.38 -22.96
CA PHE A 11 37.08 -12.34 -23.80
C PHE A 11 37.27 -11.95 -25.27
N GLY A 12 38.08 -12.72 -25.99
CA GLY A 12 38.32 -12.53 -27.42
C GLY A 12 37.04 -12.58 -28.27
N LYS A 13 37.15 -12.16 -29.53
CA LYS A 13 36.04 -12.03 -30.51
C LYS A 13 35.11 -13.26 -30.51
N SER A 14 33.81 -13.03 -30.32
CA SER A 14 32.76 -14.06 -30.29
C SER A 14 32.47 -14.63 -31.68
N ASN A 15 32.70 -15.94 -31.87
CA ASN A 15 32.10 -16.70 -32.96
C ASN A 15 30.63 -17.00 -32.62
N GLY A 16 29.72 -16.76 -33.56
CA GLY A 16 28.27 -16.82 -33.38
C GLY A 16 27.72 -18.21 -33.01
N GLN A 17 27.67 -18.51 -31.72
CA GLN A 17 26.83 -19.57 -31.16
C GLN A 17 25.81 -18.96 -30.20
N LEU A 18 24.54 -19.31 -30.41
CA LEU A 18 23.41 -18.87 -29.59
C LEU A 18 23.52 -19.50 -28.19
N SER A 19 23.26 -18.69 -27.16
CA SER A 19 23.17 -19.14 -25.76
C SER A 19 22.05 -20.19 -25.59
N ALA A 20 22.22 -21.10 -24.62
CA ALA A 20 21.23 -22.13 -24.27
C ALA A 20 19.82 -21.55 -23.99
N PHE A 21 19.73 -20.30 -23.51
CA PHE A 21 18.47 -19.59 -23.32
C PHE A 21 17.79 -19.20 -24.65
N ALA A 22 18.58 -18.84 -25.67
CA ALA A 22 18.05 -18.52 -27.00
C ALA A 22 17.54 -19.77 -27.73
N VAL A 23 18.21 -20.92 -27.54
CA VAL A 23 17.76 -22.22 -28.08
C VAL A 23 16.46 -22.68 -27.41
N ALA A 24 16.32 -22.51 -26.09
CA ALA A 24 15.10 -22.86 -25.36
C ALA A 24 13.88 -22.01 -25.76
N ARG A 25 14.10 -20.74 -26.16
CA ARG A 25 13.05 -19.84 -26.63
C ARG A 25 12.56 -20.19 -28.03
N LEU A 26 13.47 -20.60 -28.92
CA LEU A 26 13.12 -21.08 -30.26
C LEU A 26 12.40 -22.44 -30.24
N ALA A 27 12.74 -23.33 -29.29
CA ALA A 27 12.07 -24.62 -29.15
C ALA A 27 10.62 -24.53 -28.63
N LYS A 28 10.23 -23.43 -27.96
CA LYS A 28 8.85 -23.19 -27.51
C LYS A 28 7.93 -22.66 -28.60
N GLN A 29 8.47 -22.09 -29.68
CA GLN A 29 7.66 -21.52 -30.78
C GLN A 29 7.18 -22.56 -31.80
N SER A 30 7.68 -23.81 -31.75
CA SER A 30 7.42 -24.83 -32.78
C SER A 30 6.33 -25.87 -32.45
N LYS A 31 5.55 -25.70 -31.37
CA LYS A 31 4.42 -26.59 -31.06
C LYS A 31 3.09 -25.82 -31.08
N ALA A 32 2.35 -25.99 -32.17
CA ALA A 32 1.01 -25.47 -32.36
C ALA A 32 -0.01 -26.11 -31.38
N THR A 33 -0.93 -25.29 -30.86
CA THR A 33 -2.13 -25.67 -30.08
C THR A 33 -3.34 -25.02 -30.76
N PRO A 34 -4.52 -25.66 -30.82
CA PRO A 34 -5.60 -25.26 -31.74
C PRO A 34 -6.33 -23.97 -31.33
N ALA A 35 -6.97 -23.37 -32.33
CA ALA A 35 -7.55 -22.02 -32.35
C ALA A 35 -8.39 -21.64 -31.12
N GLN A 36 -7.86 -20.71 -30.32
CA GLN A 36 -8.64 -19.84 -29.45
C GLN A 36 -8.89 -18.50 -30.17
N ALA A 37 -10.02 -17.86 -29.83
CA ALA A 37 -10.54 -16.66 -30.45
C ALA A 37 -9.47 -15.56 -30.60
N SER A 38 -9.51 -14.87 -31.74
CA SER A 38 -8.64 -13.74 -32.06
C SER A 38 -8.61 -12.71 -30.93
N PRO A 39 -7.43 -12.29 -30.45
CA PRO A 39 -7.34 -11.25 -29.43
C PRO A 39 -7.94 -9.93 -29.96
N PRO A 40 -8.44 -9.05 -29.08
CA PRO A 40 -8.95 -7.75 -29.50
C PRO A 40 -7.85 -6.96 -30.22
N PRO A 41 -8.21 -6.09 -31.20
CA PRO A 41 -7.27 -5.40 -32.09
C PRO A 41 -6.16 -4.60 -31.37
N LEU A 42 -6.39 -4.21 -30.10
CA LEU A 42 -5.42 -3.53 -29.25
C LEU A 42 -4.15 -4.37 -28.97
N ALA A 43 -4.28 -5.69 -28.84
CA ALA A 43 -3.17 -6.60 -28.53
C ALA A 43 -2.09 -6.64 -29.62
N THR A 44 -2.48 -6.40 -30.88
CA THR A 44 -1.58 -6.36 -32.04
C THR A 44 -0.84 -5.03 -32.20
N VAL A 45 -1.34 -3.95 -31.60
CA VAL A 45 -0.76 -2.60 -31.72
C VAL A 45 0.21 -2.29 -30.58
N ILE A 46 -0.02 -2.88 -29.40
CA ILE A 46 0.77 -2.64 -28.17
C ILE A 46 1.86 -3.72 -27.93
N GLY A 47 1.83 -4.81 -28.71
CA GLY A 47 2.51 -6.07 -28.37
C GLY A 47 3.90 -6.32 -28.93
N ASP A 48 4.82 -5.34 -29.01
CA ASP A 48 6.20 -5.62 -29.49
C ASP A 48 7.38 -4.97 -28.73
N GLU A 49 7.16 -4.24 -27.62
CA GLU A 49 8.29 -3.68 -26.84
C GLU A 49 8.66 -4.53 -25.62
N ALA A 50 9.93 -4.95 -25.56
CA ALA A 50 10.52 -5.61 -24.42
C ALA A 50 10.62 -4.64 -23.23
N TYR A 51 10.01 -5.04 -22.11
CA TYR A 51 9.95 -4.29 -20.86
C TYR A 51 11.36 -3.96 -20.30
N SER A 52 11.71 -2.67 -20.29
CA SER A 52 12.93 -2.11 -19.69
C SER A 52 12.57 -1.32 -18.43
N ASN A 53 13.11 -1.73 -17.28
CA ASN A 53 12.93 -1.07 -15.98
C ASN A 53 13.92 0.10 -15.81
N HIS A 54 13.97 1.02 -16.77
CA HIS A 54 14.76 2.24 -16.63
C HIS A 54 13.84 3.45 -16.67
N ALA A 55 13.63 4.04 -15.49
CA ALA A 55 13.34 5.46 -15.43
C ALA A 55 14.58 6.18 -15.96
N ASP A 56 14.39 7.03 -16.95
CA ASP A 56 15.42 7.90 -17.50
C ASP A 56 16.09 8.74 -16.40
N GLU A 57 17.31 8.38 -16.03
CA GLU A 57 18.30 9.35 -15.57
C GLU A 57 18.78 10.09 -16.81
N HIS A 58 18.39 11.37 -16.94
CA HIS A 58 18.88 12.23 -18.00
C HIS A 58 20.41 12.30 -17.98
N ALA A 59 21.03 11.82 -19.07
CA ALA A 59 22.39 12.12 -19.43
C ALA A 59 22.49 13.58 -19.88
N ASP A 60 23.26 14.39 -19.16
CA ASP A 60 23.75 15.68 -19.67
C ASP A 60 25.20 15.53 -20.11
N GLY A 61 25.50 16.11 -21.28
CA GLY A 61 26.74 15.89 -22.01
C GLY A 61 27.90 16.75 -21.51
N GLY A 62 29.05 16.10 -21.33
CA GLY A 62 30.38 16.59 -21.72
C GLY A 62 30.91 17.89 -21.10
N ALA A 63 31.67 17.75 -20.01
CA ALA A 63 32.88 18.54 -19.78
C ALA A 63 33.87 17.74 -18.91
N GLU A 64 34.99 17.33 -19.50
CA GLU A 64 36.14 16.76 -18.80
C GLU A 64 36.72 17.80 -17.83
N SER A 65 36.80 17.48 -16.54
CA SER A 65 37.84 18.04 -15.65
C SER A 65 38.05 17.17 -14.41
N ASP A 66 39.28 16.68 -14.32
CA ASP A 66 40.04 16.14 -13.18
C ASP A 66 39.32 15.94 -11.82
N TYR A 67 39.04 14.68 -11.50
CA TYR A 67 38.83 14.21 -10.12
C TYR A 67 39.79 13.07 -9.81
N ASP A 68 40.99 13.43 -9.35
CA ASP A 68 41.80 12.63 -8.45
C ASP A 68 42.58 13.60 -7.57
N HIS A 69 42.02 13.92 -6.40
CA HIS A 69 42.68 14.37 -5.15
C HIS A 69 41.67 15.15 -4.28
N ALA A 70 41.08 14.47 -3.30
CA ALA A 70 40.74 14.97 -1.95
C ALA A 70 39.62 14.12 -1.33
N ILE A 71 39.94 12.90 -0.89
CA ILE A 71 39.22 12.31 0.25
C ILE A 71 39.95 12.81 1.50
N GLU A 72 39.53 13.99 1.97
CA GLU A 72 39.66 14.41 3.37
C GLU A 72 38.75 15.63 3.57
N ASN A 73 37.90 15.55 4.62
CA ASN A 73 37.01 16.60 5.14
C ASN A 73 35.75 16.98 4.33
N VAL A 74 34.69 16.18 4.47
CA VAL A 74 33.30 16.70 4.43
C VAL A 74 32.46 16.03 5.52
N GLN A 75 32.73 16.39 6.79
CA GLN A 75 31.63 16.69 7.70
C GLN A 75 31.04 18.03 7.23
N GLY A 76 30.16 17.96 6.24
CA GLY A 76 29.55 19.13 5.63
C GLY A 76 28.14 18.78 5.21
N ASN A 77 27.20 19.15 6.08
CA ASN A 77 25.77 19.37 5.80
C ASN A 77 25.26 18.79 4.47
N VAL A 78 24.70 17.58 4.53
CA VAL A 78 23.59 17.24 3.61
C VAL A 78 22.44 18.18 4.00
N ARG A 79 22.42 19.37 3.39
CA ARG A 79 21.26 20.25 3.47
C ARG A 79 20.14 19.52 2.75
N SER A 80 19.22 18.96 3.52
CA SER A 80 17.84 18.77 3.08
C SER A 80 17.40 20.02 2.31
N PRO A 81 16.70 19.88 1.17
CA PRO A 81 16.23 21.04 0.42
C PRO A 81 15.37 21.89 1.36
N LYS A 82 15.85 23.11 1.64
CA LYS A 82 15.15 24.04 2.53
C LYS A 82 13.83 24.42 1.89
N ALA A 83 12.76 24.37 2.67
CA ALA A 83 11.44 24.82 2.24
C ALA A 83 11.53 26.26 1.69
N SER A 84 10.83 26.52 0.59
CA SER A 84 10.58 27.88 0.14
C SER A 84 9.76 28.60 1.23
N SER A 85 10.41 29.45 2.02
CA SER A 85 9.79 30.18 3.13
C SER A 85 8.63 31.08 2.69
N ASN A 86 8.54 31.40 1.40
CA ASN A 86 7.58 32.36 0.85
C ASN A 86 6.34 31.69 0.23
N MET A 87 6.20 30.36 0.32
CA MET A 87 5.00 29.70 -0.18
C MET A 87 3.81 30.04 0.73
N VAL A 88 2.84 30.77 0.18
CA VAL A 88 1.59 31.14 0.87
C VAL A 88 0.70 29.90 0.97
N LEU A 89 0.33 29.54 2.20
CA LEU A 89 -0.54 28.42 2.53
C LEU A 89 -1.94 28.88 2.93
N SER A 90 -2.06 30.05 3.56
CA SER A 90 -3.36 30.69 3.82
C SER A 90 -3.34 32.12 3.30
N ALA A 91 -4.33 32.47 2.48
CA ALA A 91 -4.57 33.83 2.04
C ALA A 91 -5.89 34.32 2.62
N PHE A 92 -5.84 34.87 3.84
CA PHE A 92 -6.95 35.57 4.48
C PHE A 92 -6.42 36.72 5.35
N ASP A 93 -7.23 37.78 5.49
CA ASP A 93 -6.83 38.97 6.24
C ASP A 93 -6.93 38.74 7.76
N ARG A 94 -5.80 38.41 8.39
CA ARG A 94 -5.68 38.25 9.85
C ARG A 94 -5.79 39.57 10.62
N THR A 95 -5.53 40.72 9.97
CA THR A 95 -5.53 42.03 10.64
C THR A 95 -6.94 42.59 10.80
N ALA A 96 -7.84 42.30 9.86
CA ALA A 96 -9.27 42.60 9.98
C ALA A 96 -10.06 41.54 10.76
N ASN A 97 -9.62 40.27 10.72
CA ASN A 97 -10.29 39.11 11.33
C ASN A 97 -9.33 38.36 12.27
N SER A 98 -8.97 38.97 13.41
CA SER A 98 -8.13 38.31 14.41
C SER A 98 -8.80 36.99 14.83
N PRO A 99 -8.13 35.83 14.71
CA PRO A 99 -8.71 34.55 15.09
C PRO A 99 -9.16 34.60 16.56
N ASP A 100 -10.46 34.47 16.82
CA ASP A 100 -10.97 34.38 18.19
C ASP A 100 -10.55 33.03 18.74
N ARG A 101 -9.61 33.05 19.70
CA ARG A 101 -9.05 31.87 20.35
C ARG A 101 -9.76 31.69 21.69
N LYS A 102 -10.62 30.67 21.77
CA LYS A 102 -11.32 30.28 23.01
C LYS A 102 -11.20 28.78 23.19
N ASP A 103 -10.77 28.35 24.38
CA ASP A 103 -10.66 26.94 24.76
C ASP A 103 -9.85 26.09 23.76
N GLY A 104 -8.81 26.68 23.16
CA GLY A 104 -7.98 26.03 22.13
C GLY A 104 -8.65 25.89 20.76
N SER A 105 -9.89 26.36 20.59
CA SER A 105 -10.56 26.51 19.29
C SER A 105 -10.23 27.86 18.66
N VAL A 106 -10.26 27.90 17.33
CA VAL A 106 -9.96 29.08 16.50
C VAL A 106 -11.17 29.35 15.63
N THR A 107 -11.79 30.53 15.79
CA THR A 107 -12.86 30.99 14.90
C THR A 107 -12.30 32.01 13.90
N VAL A 108 -12.54 31.78 12.61
CA VAL A 108 -12.03 32.63 11.52
C VAL A 108 -13.18 33.03 10.61
N ILE A 109 -13.19 34.31 10.22
CA ILE A 109 -14.07 34.83 9.17
C ILE A 109 -13.26 34.87 7.88
N ILE A 110 -13.79 34.24 6.84
CA ILE A 110 -13.14 34.08 5.55
C ILE A 110 -14.06 34.66 4.47
N HIS A 111 -13.51 35.46 3.55
CA HIS A 111 -14.25 36.06 2.45
C HIS A 111 -14.17 35.22 1.18
N ASN A 112 -14.96 35.56 0.16
CA ASN A 112 -15.02 34.77 -1.06
C ASN A 112 -13.63 34.58 -1.69
N SER A 113 -13.31 33.34 -2.09
CA SER A 113 -12.01 32.92 -2.64
C SER A 113 -10.81 32.98 -1.70
N GLN A 114 -10.95 33.52 -0.49
CA GLN A 114 -9.92 33.40 0.54
C GLN A 114 -9.88 31.96 1.08
N HIS A 115 -8.70 31.54 1.53
CA HIS A 115 -8.49 30.17 1.98
C HIS A 115 -7.61 30.09 3.23
N VAL A 116 -7.85 29.02 3.98
CA VAL A 116 -7.19 28.71 5.23
C VAL A 116 -6.64 27.28 5.17
N THR A 117 -5.38 27.09 5.52
CA THR A 117 -4.71 25.79 5.55
C THR A 117 -4.17 25.49 6.95
N CYS A 118 -4.35 24.25 7.38
CA CYS A 118 -3.89 23.76 8.67
C CYS A 118 -3.12 22.46 8.48
N VAL A 119 -2.10 22.25 9.32
CA VAL A 119 -1.44 20.94 9.50
C VAL A 119 -1.91 20.33 10.83
N GLY A 120 -1.98 19.00 10.90
CA GLY A 120 -2.39 18.25 12.09
C GLY A 120 -3.78 17.62 11.98
N GLU A 121 -4.41 17.42 13.13
CA GLU A 121 -5.76 16.87 13.25
C GLU A 121 -6.69 17.91 13.86
N TRP A 122 -7.82 18.17 13.23
CA TRP A 122 -8.73 19.23 13.63
C TRP A 122 -10.16 18.89 13.25
N ASN A 123 -11.11 19.45 14.00
CA ASN A 123 -12.51 19.43 13.61
C ASN A 123 -12.87 20.75 12.93
N LEU A 124 -13.61 20.65 11.83
CA LEU A 124 -14.21 21.76 11.11
C LEU A 124 -15.70 21.86 11.44
N GLN A 125 -16.14 23.06 11.80
CA GLN A 125 -17.55 23.41 11.84
C GLN A 125 -17.76 24.73 11.10
N VAL A 126 -18.66 24.74 10.12
CA VAL A 126 -19.10 25.99 9.48
C VAL A 126 -20.24 26.56 10.31
N LEU A 127 -20.05 27.73 10.91
CA LEU A 127 -21.09 28.39 11.71
C LEU A 127 -22.03 29.22 10.82
N GLN A 128 -21.47 29.85 9.79
CA GLN A 128 -22.20 30.67 8.85
C GLN A 128 -21.53 30.61 7.46
N GLY A 129 -22.32 30.68 6.39
CA GLY A 129 -21.80 30.71 5.02
C GLY A 129 -21.58 29.31 4.43
N LEU A 130 -20.64 29.21 3.50
CA LEU A 130 -20.37 27.99 2.75
C LEU A 130 -18.88 27.88 2.43
N ALA A 131 -18.26 26.78 2.84
CA ALA A 131 -16.85 26.51 2.64
C ALA A 131 -16.65 25.23 1.83
N THR A 132 -15.51 25.11 1.15
CA THR A 132 -15.11 23.87 0.48
C THR A 132 -13.82 23.31 1.06
N LEU A 133 -13.75 21.99 1.19
CA LEU A 133 -12.59 21.25 1.69
C LEU A 133 -12.52 19.90 0.97
N TYR A 134 -11.38 19.53 0.39
CA TYR A 134 -11.24 18.27 -0.39
C TYR A 134 -12.41 18.03 -1.38
N GLY A 135 -12.87 19.07 -2.08
CA GLY A 135 -14.02 18.98 -3.01
C GLY A 135 -15.40 18.92 -2.34
N ALA A 136 -15.48 18.65 -1.04
CA ALA A 136 -16.74 18.72 -0.29
C ALA A 136 -17.21 20.17 -0.16
N VAL A 137 -18.52 20.36 -0.11
CA VAL A 137 -19.18 21.59 0.29
C VAL A 137 -19.69 21.43 1.73
N VAL A 138 -19.11 22.20 2.65
CA VAL A 138 -19.44 22.19 4.06
C VAL A 138 -20.26 23.44 4.40
N HIS A 139 -21.36 23.22 5.12
CA HIS A 139 -22.30 24.26 5.55
C HIS A 139 -22.75 23.98 6.99
N PRO A 140 -23.50 24.88 7.66
CA PRO A 140 -23.88 24.67 9.06
C PRO A 140 -24.63 23.38 9.36
N GLY A 141 -25.38 22.86 8.38
CA GLY A 141 -26.08 21.58 8.48
C GLY A 141 -25.18 20.34 8.33
N SER A 142 -23.93 20.49 7.89
CA SER A 142 -22.97 19.38 7.81
C SER A 142 -22.49 18.92 9.18
N GLY A 143 -22.68 19.70 10.25
CA GLY A 143 -22.21 19.37 11.59
C GLY A 143 -20.69 19.44 11.73
N LEU A 144 -20.16 18.70 12.70
CA LEU A 144 -18.74 18.66 13.02
C LEU A 144 -18.02 17.64 12.12
N GLN A 145 -16.97 18.07 11.43
CA GLN A 145 -16.24 17.26 10.46
C GLN A 145 -14.79 17.07 10.91
N LYS A 146 -14.35 15.82 11.14
CA LYS A 146 -12.97 15.53 11.53
C LYS A 146 -12.06 15.49 10.30
N VAL A 147 -10.91 16.15 10.38
CA VAL A 147 -9.93 16.26 9.28
C VAL A 147 -8.55 15.82 9.75
N TYR A 148 -7.90 14.99 8.93
CA TYR A 148 -6.53 14.54 9.09
C TYR A 148 -5.67 15.18 7.99
N ALA A 149 -4.80 16.12 8.36
CA ALA A 149 -3.92 16.85 7.46
C ALA A 149 -2.45 16.67 7.87
N PRO A 150 -1.87 15.46 7.73
CA PRO A 150 -0.45 15.25 8.00
C PRO A 150 0.42 15.88 6.93
N SER A 151 1.65 16.26 7.29
CA SER A 151 2.64 16.81 6.36
C SER A 151 3.12 15.81 5.30
N THR A 152 2.75 14.53 5.41
CA THR A 152 3.11 13.49 4.42
C THR A 152 2.34 13.62 3.11
N HIS A 153 1.20 14.30 3.13
CA HIS A 153 0.32 14.48 1.98
C HIS A 153 0.09 15.97 1.72
N ALA A 154 -0.46 16.28 0.54
CA ALA A 154 -0.86 17.65 0.25
C ALA A 154 -1.92 18.12 1.25
N LEU A 155 -1.63 19.24 1.93
CA LEU A 155 -2.47 19.83 2.96
C LEU A 155 -3.74 20.40 2.34
N PRO A 156 -4.93 20.03 2.84
CA PRO A 156 -6.17 20.54 2.31
C PRO A 156 -6.41 22.00 2.73
N SER A 157 -6.86 22.81 1.79
CA SER A 157 -7.25 24.19 2.04
C SER A 157 -8.78 24.31 2.18
N ILE A 158 -9.21 25.03 3.21
CA ILE A 158 -10.59 25.44 3.43
C ILE A 158 -10.80 26.73 2.65
N THR A 159 -11.64 26.70 1.61
CA THR A 159 -11.90 27.88 0.76
C THR A 159 -13.33 28.36 0.96
N ALA A 160 -13.53 29.65 1.23
CA ALA A 160 -14.86 30.22 1.32
C ALA A 160 -15.46 30.49 -0.07
N ARG A 161 -16.75 30.18 -0.23
CA ARG A 161 -17.52 30.39 -1.47
C ARG A 161 -18.44 31.60 -1.43
N ARG A 162 -18.53 32.24 -0.26
CA ARG A 162 -19.32 33.44 0.01
C ARG A 162 -18.55 34.34 0.98
N ASP A 163 -18.80 35.63 0.89
CA ASP A 163 -18.29 36.58 1.88
C ASP A 163 -18.87 36.31 3.26
N ASN A 164 -18.09 36.66 4.28
CA ASN A 164 -18.45 36.50 5.70
C ASN A 164 -18.79 35.04 6.06
N THR A 165 -18.05 34.09 5.50
CA THR A 165 -18.12 32.68 5.90
C THR A 165 -17.38 32.52 7.23
N VAL A 166 -18.08 32.06 8.26
CA VAL A 166 -17.53 31.89 9.61
C VAL A 166 -17.27 30.42 9.85
N ILE A 167 -16.02 30.06 10.09
CA ILE A 167 -15.61 28.70 10.43
C ILE A 167 -15.05 28.64 11.84
N ARG A 168 -15.23 27.48 12.49
CA ARG A 168 -14.59 27.14 13.74
C ARG A 168 -13.73 25.90 13.54
N LEU A 169 -12.47 26.01 13.94
CA LEU A 169 -11.49 24.93 14.01
C LEU A 169 -11.30 24.57 15.48
N SER A 170 -11.41 23.30 15.84
CA SER A 170 -11.19 22.87 17.22
C SER A 170 -10.27 21.66 17.31
N ASN A 171 -9.64 21.48 18.47
CA ASN A 171 -8.83 20.32 18.75
C ASN A 171 -9.64 19.02 18.72
N VAL A 172 -8.95 17.90 18.51
CA VAL A 172 -9.53 16.56 18.52
C VAL A 172 -8.97 15.73 19.67
N ASN A 173 -9.68 14.69 20.06
CA ASN A 173 -9.07 13.61 20.83
C ASN A 173 -8.29 12.70 19.86
N SER A 174 -6.98 12.96 19.70
CA SER A 174 -6.14 12.18 18.80
C SER A 174 -5.72 10.85 19.43
N SER A 175 -6.09 9.76 18.76
CA SER A 175 -5.55 8.43 19.07
C SER A 175 -4.51 7.97 18.06
N MET A 176 -4.51 8.51 16.83
CA MET A 176 -3.55 8.13 15.79
C MET A 176 -2.13 8.62 16.09
N ARG A 177 -1.99 9.75 16.78
CA ARG A 177 -0.68 10.22 17.26
C ARG A 177 0.04 9.23 18.16
N LYS A 178 -0.66 8.26 18.76
CA LYS A 178 -0.03 7.23 19.58
C LYS A 178 0.89 6.31 18.76
N LEU A 179 0.72 6.26 17.43
CA LEU A 179 1.59 5.48 16.52
C LEU A 179 2.98 6.10 16.35
N ASP A 180 3.15 7.39 16.69
CA ASP A 180 4.43 8.12 16.73
C ASP A 180 5.50 7.38 17.56
N ASN A 181 5.06 6.83 18.70
CA ASN A 181 5.90 6.08 19.63
C ASN A 181 6.27 4.68 19.13
N LEU A 182 5.63 4.20 18.07
CA LEU A 182 5.79 2.84 17.57
C LEU A 182 6.53 2.78 16.24
N SER A 183 6.58 3.87 15.47
CA SER A 183 7.27 3.89 14.19
C SER A 183 7.75 5.29 13.77
N PRO A 184 9.00 5.41 13.27
CA PRO A 184 9.51 6.64 12.66
C PRO A 184 8.65 7.16 11.50
N ASN A 185 7.91 6.29 10.81
CA ASN A 185 7.05 6.71 9.70
C ASN A 185 5.92 7.64 10.16
N PHE A 186 5.45 7.48 11.40
CA PHE A 186 4.45 8.34 12.04
C PHE A 186 5.08 9.52 12.80
N ARG A 187 6.42 9.57 12.90
CA ARG A 187 7.12 10.66 13.57
C ARG A 187 7.15 11.94 12.79
N ASN A 188 6.92 13.04 13.50
CA ASN A 188 7.00 14.40 12.97
C ASN A 188 6.17 14.59 11.68
N ILE A 189 4.95 14.01 11.64
CA ILE A 189 4.00 14.21 10.52
C ILE A 189 2.80 15.10 10.89
N TRP A 190 2.61 15.38 12.18
CA TRP A 190 1.50 16.18 12.68
C TRP A 190 1.98 17.57 13.15
N ALA A 191 1.05 18.44 13.55
CA ALA A 191 1.36 19.73 14.19
C ALA A 191 1.64 19.56 15.68
N ALA A 192 2.56 20.38 16.22
CA ALA A 192 2.95 20.44 17.64
C ALA A 192 3.54 19.13 18.21
N ALA A 193 4.37 19.27 19.25
CA ALA A 193 4.99 18.15 19.94
C ALA A 193 3.93 17.21 20.57
N PRO A 194 4.24 15.89 20.71
CA PRO A 194 3.41 14.96 21.47
C PRO A 194 3.08 15.53 22.85
N ASN A 195 1.86 15.31 23.34
CA ASN A 195 1.37 15.72 24.67
C ASN A 195 0.92 17.18 24.87
N THR A 196 0.78 17.96 23.79
CA THR A 196 0.06 19.24 23.86
C THR A 196 -1.45 19.04 23.67
N SER A 197 -2.27 19.92 24.28
CA SER A 197 -3.72 19.93 24.03
C SER A 197 -4.08 20.46 22.64
N GLN A 198 -3.10 21.02 21.93
CA GLN A 198 -3.23 21.57 20.59
C GLN A 198 -2.93 20.49 19.55
N THR A 199 -3.92 20.12 18.73
CA THR A 199 -3.80 19.06 17.74
C THR A 199 -3.58 19.56 16.31
N PHE A 200 -3.57 20.87 16.10
CA PHE A 200 -3.37 21.48 14.78
C PHE A 200 -2.64 22.82 14.87
N ALA A 201 -1.99 23.20 13.78
CA ALA A 201 -1.40 24.51 13.58
C ALA A 201 -1.95 25.16 12.32
N LEU A 202 -2.30 26.44 12.43
CA LEU A 202 -2.80 27.27 11.34
C LEU A 202 -1.61 27.92 10.63
N LEU A 203 -1.47 27.68 9.32
CA LEU A 203 -0.28 28.05 8.56
C LEU A 203 -0.59 29.15 7.55
N GLU A 204 0.04 30.32 7.69
CA GLU A 204 0.01 31.39 6.69
C GLU A 204 1.06 31.13 5.61
N THR A 205 2.28 30.81 6.02
CA THR A 205 3.37 30.41 5.14
C THR A 205 3.97 29.09 5.59
N ALA A 206 4.77 28.46 4.71
CA ALA A 206 5.54 27.28 5.11
C ALA A 206 6.52 27.55 6.27
N ALA A 207 6.90 28.81 6.51
CA ALA A 207 7.78 29.18 7.61
C ALA A 207 7.11 29.06 9.00
N ASP A 208 5.77 29.03 9.05
CA ASP A 208 5.01 28.88 10.30
C ASP A 208 5.08 27.45 10.87
N ASP A 209 5.58 26.48 10.10
CA ASP A 209 5.79 25.12 10.59
C ASP A 209 6.98 25.06 11.54
N GLU A 210 6.75 24.78 12.82
CA GLU A 210 7.82 24.66 13.83
C GLU A 210 8.88 23.63 13.44
N SER A 211 8.44 22.55 12.77
CA SER A 211 9.32 21.48 12.31
C SER A 211 10.07 21.80 11.01
N GLN A 212 9.79 22.95 10.37
CA GLN A 212 10.41 23.43 9.12
C GLN A 212 10.43 22.36 8.01
N ARG A 213 9.35 21.58 7.91
CA ARG A 213 9.21 20.50 6.94
C ARG A 213 8.80 21.03 5.57
N ILE A 214 8.95 20.20 4.55
CA ILE A 214 8.37 20.46 3.24
C ILE A 214 6.86 20.26 3.37
N LEU A 215 6.13 21.37 3.38
CA LEU A 215 4.68 21.37 3.30
C LEU A 215 4.27 21.65 1.86
N THR A 216 3.13 21.10 1.46
CA THR A 216 2.63 21.20 0.10
C THR A 216 1.13 21.42 0.16
N PRO A 217 0.57 22.52 -0.36
CA PRO A 217 -0.87 22.70 -0.42
C PRO A 217 -1.49 21.77 -1.48
N LEU A 218 -2.74 21.35 -1.24
CA LEU A 218 -3.55 20.67 -2.23
C LEU A 218 -4.08 21.68 -3.24
N GLU A 219 -3.55 21.61 -4.46
CA GLU A 219 -3.97 22.49 -5.55
C GLU A 219 -5.04 21.84 -6.43
N VAL A 220 -6.13 22.57 -6.59
CA VAL A 220 -7.20 22.23 -7.54
C VAL A 220 -7.21 23.30 -8.62
N ASP A 221 -6.59 22.99 -9.75
CA ASP A 221 -6.60 23.90 -10.90
C ASP A 221 -7.99 23.98 -11.56
N LYS A 222 -8.16 24.94 -12.48
CA LYS A 222 -9.44 25.17 -13.16
C LYS A 222 -9.88 23.98 -14.00
N THR A 223 -8.96 23.23 -14.59
CA THR A 223 -9.26 22.08 -15.44
C THR A 223 -9.83 20.95 -14.60
N LEU A 224 -9.18 20.64 -13.48
CA LEU A 224 -9.64 19.69 -12.48
C LEU A 224 -11.00 20.11 -11.89
N GLN A 225 -11.15 21.40 -11.53
CA GLN A 225 -12.39 21.93 -10.98
C GLN A 225 -13.57 21.82 -11.97
N ASN A 226 -13.33 22.08 -13.25
CA ASN A 226 -14.34 21.96 -14.30
C ASN A 226 -14.76 20.50 -14.49
N ALA A 227 -13.80 19.56 -14.53
CA ALA A 227 -14.09 18.13 -14.62
C ALA A 227 -14.89 17.64 -13.40
N LEU A 228 -14.46 17.99 -12.18
CA LEU A 228 -15.19 17.66 -10.96
C LEU A 228 -16.62 18.19 -11.00
N THR A 229 -16.83 19.44 -11.43
CA THR A 229 -18.16 20.05 -11.49
C THR A 229 -19.08 19.30 -12.46
N ARG A 230 -18.60 18.95 -13.66
CA ARG A 230 -19.36 18.19 -14.66
C ARG A 230 -19.74 16.80 -14.13
N LEU A 231 -18.74 16.03 -13.73
CA LEU A 231 -18.93 14.67 -13.23
C LEU A 231 -19.84 14.59 -12.00
N THR A 232 -19.81 15.61 -11.13
CA THR A 232 -20.70 15.67 -9.97
C THR A 232 -22.16 15.94 -10.37
N VAL A 233 -22.39 16.69 -11.45
CA VAL A 233 -23.74 16.89 -12.01
C VAL A 233 -24.24 15.59 -12.63
N ASP A 234 -23.40 14.93 -13.43
CA ASP A 234 -23.75 13.69 -14.12
C ASP A 234 -23.99 12.54 -13.15
N ALA A 235 -23.25 12.50 -12.03
CA ALA A 235 -23.44 11.56 -10.93
C ALA A 235 -24.79 11.69 -10.21
N GLN A 236 -25.58 12.74 -10.46
CA GLN A 236 -26.96 12.78 -9.98
C GLN A 236 -27.91 11.87 -10.78
N GLY A 237 -27.52 11.49 -11.99
CA GLY A 237 -28.20 10.45 -12.76
C GLY A 237 -28.09 9.09 -12.06
N GLN A 238 -29.13 8.27 -12.15
CA GLN A 238 -29.07 6.91 -11.61
C GLN A 238 -28.01 6.10 -12.34
N GLY A 239 -27.09 5.46 -11.61
CA GLY A 239 -26.14 4.49 -12.15
C GLY A 239 -24.89 5.06 -12.81
N SER A 240 -24.45 6.28 -12.46
CA SER A 240 -23.16 6.82 -12.92
C SER A 240 -21.99 5.94 -12.47
N ARG A 241 -21.09 5.60 -13.39
CA ARG A 241 -19.89 4.77 -13.17
C ARG A 241 -18.67 5.51 -13.70
N ILE A 242 -17.88 6.07 -12.79
CA ILE A 242 -16.78 6.99 -13.09
C ILE A 242 -15.46 6.35 -12.70
N MET A 243 -14.57 6.13 -13.68
CA MET A 243 -13.27 5.51 -13.44
C MET A 243 -12.13 6.48 -13.71
N ALA A 244 -11.22 6.63 -12.74
CA ALA A 244 -9.96 7.33 -12.95
C ALA A 244 -8.90 6.36 -13.49
N ILE A 245 -8.27 6.73 -14.61
CA ILE A 245 -7.25 5.94 -15.33
C ILE A 245 -5.99 6.78 -15.47
N GLY A 246 -4.82 6.17 -15.31
CA GLY A 246 -3.54 6.87 -15.46
C GLY A 246 -2.40 6.17 -14.74
N ALA A 247 -1.16 6.54 -15.08
CA ALA A 247 0.05 5.93 -14.53
C ALA A 247 0.18 6.10 -13.00
N LYS A 248 1.17 5.44 -12.41
CA LYS A 248 1.54 5.65 -11.00
C LYS A 248 1.87 7.13 -10.75
N SER A 249 1.45 7.66 -9.61
CA SER A 249 1.70 9.06 -9.22
C SER A 249 1.15 10.10 -10.21
N SER A 250 0.00 9.83 -10.84
CA SER A 250 -0.68 10.76 -11.75
C SER A 250 -1.76 11.62 -11.08
N GLY A 251 -2.21 11.25 -9.86
CA GLY A 251 -3.23 12.00 -9.10
C GLY A 251 -4.58 11.29 -8.93
N LYS A 252 -4.76 10.06 -9.44
CA LYS A 252 -6.02 9.29 -9.39
C LYS A 252 -6.68 9.25 -8.01
N SER A 253 -5.96 8.81 -6.98
CA SER A 253 -6.52 8.66 -5.62
C SER A 253 -6.97 10.00 -5.04
N THR A 254 -6.19 11.06 -5.27
CA THR A 254 -6.56 12.44 -4.89
C THR A 254 -7.83 12.87 -5.60
N PHE A 255 -7.92 12.66 -6.91
CA PHE A 255 -9.10 12.99 -7.69
C PHE A 255 -10.34 12.21 -7.23
N ASN A 256 -10.21 10.90 -7.02
CA ASN A 256 -11.32 10.07 -6.54
C ASN A 256 -11.81 10.54 -5.17
N ARG A 257 -10.91 10.99 -4.28
CA ARG A 257 -11.28 11.60 -3.00
C ARG A 257 -12.08 12.88 -3.19
N LEU A 258 -11.59 13.79 -4.04
CA LEU A 258 -12.27 15.05 -4.38
C LEU A 258 -13.66 14.79 -5.00
N LEU A 259 -13.75 13.81 -5.90
CA LEU A 259 -14.98 13.44 -6.59
C LEU A 259 -16.00 12.84 -5.63
N CYS A 260 -15.60 11.88 -4.78
CA CYS A 260 -16.49 11.29 -3.78
C CYS A 260 -17.09 12.36 -2.87
N ASN A 261 -16.24 13.26 -2.37
CA ASN A 261 -16.65 14.36 -1.51
C ASN A 261 -17.59 15.34 -2.23
N SER A 262 -17.31 15.66 -3.50
CA SER A 262 -18.16 16.51 -4.32
C SER A 262 -19.54 15.90 -4.57
N ILE A 263 -19.60 14.59 -4.83
CA ILE A 263 -20.84 13.83 -5.03
C ILE A 263 -21.66 13.78 -3.73
N LEU A 264 -21.03 13.45 -2.59
CA LEU A 264 -21.70 13.41 -1.28
C LEU A 264 -22.19 14.79 -0.80
N SER A 265 -21.66 15.86 -1.37
CA SER A 265 -22.14 17.23 -1.08
C SER A 265 -23.50 17.54 -1.69
N LYS A 266 -24.01 16.68 -2.57
CA LYS A 266 -25.32 16.85 -3.17
C LYS A 266 -26.41 16.37 -2.19
N PRO A 267 -27.42 17.19 -1.88
CA PRO A 267 -28.48 16.81 -0.95
C PRO A 267 -29.25 15.53 -1.33
N SER A 268 -29.30 15.20 -2.62
CA SER A 268 -29.93 13.98 -3.15
C SER A 268 -29.10 12.72 -2.94
N VAL A 269 -27.79 12.84 -2.68
CA VAL A 269 -26.86 11.72 -2.58
C VAL A 269 -26.44 11.55 -1.13
N LYS A 270 -26.95 10.49 -0.49
CA LYS A 270 -26.58 10.15 0.89
C LYS A 270 -25.37 9.22 0.96
N LYS A 271 -25.16 8.44 -0.09
CA LYS A 271 -24.15 7.39 -0.19
C LYS A 271 -23.73 7.20 -1.64
N LEU A 272 -22.51 6.72 -1.83
CA LEU A 272 -21.99 6.24 -3.10
C LEU A 272 -21.22 4.94 -2.89
N LEU A 273 -20.90 4.25 -3.99
CA LEU A 273 -20.03 3.09 -3.98
C LEU A 273 -18.62 3.50 -4.44
N TYR A 274 -17.62 2.92 -3.80
CA TYR A 274 -16.21 3.03 -4.18
C TYR A 274 -15.68 1.63 -4.50
N LEU A 275 -15.28 1.41 -5.75
CA LEU A 275 -14.65 0.17 -6.19
C LEU A 275 -13.14 0.42 -6.30
N ASP A 276 -12.38 -0.20 -5.42
CA ASP A 276 -10.93 -0.08 -5.37
C ASP A 276 -10.27 -1.29 -6.02
N LEU A 277 -9.63 -1.05 -7.17
CA LEU A 277 -8.91 -2.04 -7.96
C LEU A 277 -7.40 -1.77 -7.99
N ASP A 278 -6.87 -0.94 -7.08
CA ASP A 278 -5.42 -0.77 -6.90
C ASP A 278 -4.93 -1.57 -5.68
N PRO A 279 -4.32 -2.75 -5.88
CA PRO A 279 -3.79 -3.55 -4.76
C PRO A 279 -2.53 -2.94 -4.14
N GLY A 280 -1.87 -2.00 -4.81
CA GLY A 280 -0.64 -1.37 -4.34
C GLY A 280 -0.92 -0.25 -3.35
N GLN A 281 -1.82 0.67 -3.69
CA GLN A 281 -2.17 1.83 -2.86
C GLN A 281 -3.69 1.98 -2.71
N PRO A 282 -4.37 1.00 -2.08
CA PRO A 282 -5.80 1.08 -1.85
C PRO A 282 -6.15 2.24 -0.91
N GLU A 283 -7.36 2.77 -1.04
CA GLU A 283 -7.90 3.87 -0.21
C GLU A 283 -8.47 3.35 1.12
N PHE A 284 -9.21 2.23 1.07
CA PHE A 284 -10.02 1.77 2.20
C PHE A 284 -9.59 0.43 2.82
N THR A 285 -8.68 -0.31 2.20
CA THR A 285 -8.22 -1.63 2.69
C THR A 285 -6.72 -1.64 2.89
N PRO A 286 -6.15 -2.61 3.61
CA PRO A 286 -4.70 -2.84 3.58
C PRO A 286 -4.19 -3.15 2.16
N PRO A 287 -2.92 -2.83 1.85
CA PRO A 287 -2.26 -3.24 0.61
C PRO A 287 -2.36 -4.74 0.36
N GLY A 288 -2.53 -5.11 -0.91
CA GLY A 288 -2.71 -6.49 -1.37
C GLY A 288 -4.17 -6.93 -1.51
N GLN A 289 -5.12 -6.01 -1.32
CA GLN A 289 -6.55 -6.27 -1.43
C GLN A 289 -7.21 -5.38 -2.50
N VAL A 290 -8.30 -5.88 -3.06
CA VAL A 290 -9.27 -5.13 -3.87
C VAL A 290 -10.63 -5.20 -3.19
N ALA A 291 -11.43 -4.14 -3.29
CA ALA A 291 -12.62 -4.03 -2.45
C ALA A 291 -13.74 -3.17 -3.04
N LEU A 292 -14.96 -3.45 -2.59
CA LEU A 292 -16.14 -2.62 -2.79
C LEU A 292 -16.59 -2.04 -1.44
N VAL A 293 -16.67 -0.72 -1.37
CA VAL A 293 -17.00 0.03 -0.14
C VAL A 293 -18.19 0.95 -0.38
N GLU A 294 -19.14 0.96 0.55
CA GLU A 294 -20.19 1.97 0.60
C GLU A 294 -19.71 3.17 1.43
N VAL A 295 -19.66 4.33 0.80
CA VAL A 295 -19.16 5.59 1.39
C VAL A 295 -20.34 6.50 1.70
N SER A 296 -20.45 6.94 2.95
CA SER A 296 -21.54 7.81 3.44
C SER A 296 -21.03 9.07 4.15
N SER A 297 -19.73 9.24 4.28
CA SER A 297 -19.08 10.38 4.95
C SER A 297 -17.93 10.91 4.09
N TYR A 298 -17.57 12.19 4.30
CA TYR A 298 -16.48 12.81 3.55
C TYR A 298 -15.12 12.22 3.92
N ILE A 299 -14.32 11.95 2.89
CA ILE A 299 -12.96 11.42 3.00
C ILE A 299 -12.00 12.60 3.20
N PHE A 300 -11.70 12.91 4.46
CA PHE A 300 -10.86 14.04 4.87
C PHE A 300 -9.53 13.58 5.49
N GLY A 301 -8.80 12.75 4.78
CA GLY A 301 -7.45 12.34 5.19
C GLY A 301 -6.82 11.33 4.24
N PRO A 302 -5.56 10.94 4.49
CA PRO A 302 -4.90 9.84 3.79
C PRO A 302 -5.54 8.47 4.06
N SER A 303 -5.28 7.47 3.20
CA SER A 303 -5.86 6.11 3.29
C SER A 303 -5.70 5.44 4.67
N PHE A 304 -4.53 5.61 5.30
CA PHE A 304 -4.24 5.05 6.63
C PHE A 304 -5.15 5.61 7.75
N THR A 305 -5.94 6.65 7.49
CA THR A 305 -6.82 7.28 8.49
C THR A 305 -8.22 6.69 8.53
N HIS A 306 -8.60 5.86 7.55
CA HIS A 306 -10.00 5.49 7.38
C HIS A 306 -10.27 4.10 6.79
N ALA A 307 -9.44 3.10 7.10
CA ALA A 307 -9.65 1.71 6.68
C ALA A 307 -11.10 1.22 6.98
N ALA A 308 -11.79 0.73 5.95
CA ALA A 308 -13.17 0.30 5.98
C ALA A 308 -13.37 -0.97 6.81
N SER A 309 -14.59 -1.12 7.34
CA SER A 309 -15.01 -2.32 8.05
C SER A 309 -16.49 -2.58 7.79
N SER A 310 -16.96 -3.82 7.95
CA SER A 310 -18.37 -4.14 7.68
C SER A 310 -19.34 -3.51 8.69
N SER A 311 -18.85 -3.13 9.87
CA SER A 311 -19.58 -2.45 10.95
C SER A 311 -19.53 -0.93 10.85
N SER A 312 -18.65 -0.36 10.00
CA SER A 312 -18.51 1.08 9.89
C SER A 312 -19.77 1.75 9.32
N GLN A 313 -20.19 2.84 9.96
CA GLN A 313 -21.30 3.65 9.47
C GLN A 313 -20.89 4.59 8.33
N SER A 314 -19.61 5.05 8.33
CA SER A 314 -19.04 5.97 7.35
C SER A 314 -18.52 5.28 6.09
N TYR A 315 -17.83 4.15 6.27
CA TYR A 315 -17.12 3.44 5.20
C TYR A 315 -17.35 1.93 5.35
N ARG A 316 -18.53 1.49 4.94
CA ARG A 316 -18.97 0.11 5.12
C ARG A 316 -18.34 -0.79 4.05
N LEU A 317 -17.48 -1.71 4.47
CA LEU A 317 -16.90 -2.71 3.59
C LEU A 317 -17.98 -3.71 3.17
N LEU A 318 -18.29 -3.76 1.87
CA LEU A 318 -19.34 -4.65 1.34
C LEU A 318 -18.78 -6.00 0.89
N ARG A 319 -17.61 -5.98 0.24
CA ARG A 319 -16.92 -7.18 -0.22
C ARG A 319 -15.45 -6.88 -0.48
N THR A 320 -14.57 -7.85 -0.24
CA THR A 320 -13.14 -7.71 -0.54
C THR A 320 -12.51 -9.05 -0.90
N HIS A 321 -11.52 -8.98 -1.79
CA HIS A 321 -10.66 -10.09 -2.16
C HIS A 321 -9.21 -9.75 -1.93
N THR A 322 -8.43 -10.78 -1.59
CA THR A 322 -6.98 -10.67 -1.50
C THR A 322 -6.35 -11.12 -2.81
N LEU A 323 -5.37 -10.37 -3.29
CA LEU A 323 -4.40 -10.84 -4.28
C LEU A 323 -3.14 -11.37 -3.60
N ALA A 324 -3.03 -11.15 -2.28
CA ALA A 324 -1.85 -11.44 -1.48
C ALA A 324 -0.55 -10.87 -2.08
N ALA A 325 -0.65 -9.79 -2.85
CA ALA A 325 0.46 -9.12 -3.52
C ALA A 325 0.08 -7.68 -3.85
N THR A 326 1.06 -6.77 -3.85
CA THR A 326 0.84 -5.34 -4.17
C THR A 326 0.75 -5.05 -5.68
N THR A 327 0.69 -6.11 -6.50
CA THR A 327 0.59 -6.09 -7.95
C THR A 327 -0.11 -7.35 -8.43
N PHE A 328 -0.84 -7.27 -9.55
CA PHE A 328 -1.48 -8.43 -10.19
C PHE A 328 -0.60 -9.07 -11.28
N LYS A 329 0.65 -8.60 -11.46
CA LYS A 329 1.54 -9.05 -12.55
C LYS A 329 1.65 -10.58 -12.65
N ASP A 330 1.73 -11.24 -11.51
CA ASP A 330 1.96 -12.68 -11.44
C ASP A 330 0.70 -13.51 -11.71
N ASP A 331 -0.49 -12.92 -11.50
CA ASP A 331 -1.77 -13.55 -11.80
C ASP A 331 -2.86 -12.54 -12.23
N PRO A 332 -2.83 -12.08 -13.49
CA PRO A 332 -3.83 -11.16 -14.03
C PRO A 332 -5.23 -11.77 -14.10
N ALA A 333 -5.33 -13.09 -14.27
CA ALA A 333 -6.61 -13.79 -14.40
C ALA A 333 -7.38 -13.79 -13.07
N HIS A 334 -6.70 -14.06 -11.96
CA HIS A 334 -7.29 -13.95 -10.63
C HIS A 334 -7.70 -12.53 -10.27
N TYR A 335 -6.87 -11.53 -10.61
CA TYR A 335 -7.24 -10.12 -10.44
C TYR A 335 -8.52 -9.79 -11.21
N MET A 336 -8.64 -10.23 -12.47
CA MET A 336 -9.84 -9.99 -13.27
C MET A 336 -11.05 -10.72 -12.67
N ALA A 337 -10.90 -11.97 -12.20
CA ALA A 337 -11.97 -12.70 -11.52
C ALA A 337 -12.44 -11.99 -10.25
N CYS A 338 -11.50 -11.43 -9.46
CA CYS A 338 -11.82 -10.62 -8.29
C CYS A 338 -12.59 -9.36 -8.68
N ALA A 339 -12.14 -8.65 -9.72
CA ALA A 339 -12.81 -7.47 -10.22
C ALA A 339 -14.24 -7.78 -10.70
N GLN A 340 -14.44 -8.84 -11.49
CA GLN A 340 -15.76 -9.26 -11.97
C GLN A 340 -16.73 -9.57 -10.82
N ASP A 341 -16.26 -10.29 -9.81
CA ASP A 341 -17.08 -10.59 -8.65
C ASP A 341 -17.44 -9.32 -7.87
N LEU A 342 -16.49 -8.40 -7.64
CA LEU A 342 -16.78 -7.09 -7.01
C LEU A 342 -17.76 -6.25 -7.84
N ILE A 343 -17.63 -6.25 -9.17
CA ILE A 343 -18.54 -5.54 -10.08
C ILE A 343 -19.96 -6.11 -9.98
N SER A 344 -20.09 -7.44 -9.85
CA SER A 344 -21.41 -8.07 -9.66
C SER A 344 -22.08 -7.66 -8.35
N HIS A 345 -21.30 -7.31 -7.33
CA HIS A 345 -21.78 -6.78 -6.05
C HIS A 345 -22.01 -5.27 -6.06
N ALA A 346 -21.46 -4.55 -7.05
CA ALA A 346 -21.72 -3.13 -7.28
C ALA A 346 -23.10 -2.89 -7.93
N GLY A 347 -24.10 -3.70 -7.59
CA GLY A 347 -25.46 -3.61 -8.08
C GLY A 347 -26.25 -2.54 -7.34
N SER A 348 -26.40 -1.35 -7.92
CA SER A 348 -27.41 -0.36 -7.50
C SER A 348 -27.49 0.84 -8.45
N ARG A 349 -28.49 1.69 -8.22
CA ARG A 349 -28.66 3.04 -8.80
C ARG A 349 -27.68 4.07 -8.20
N LEU A 350 -26.83 3.69 -7.24
CA LEU A 350 -25.90 4.62 -6.60
C LEU A 350 -24.76 4.99 -7.55
N PRO A 351 -24.20 6.21 -7.42
CA PRO A 351 -22.97 6.56 -8.11
C PRO A 351 -21.84 5.62 -7.68
N LEU A 352 -21.04 5.18 -8.65
CA LEU A 352 -19.88 4.32 -8.46
C LEU A 352 -18.63 5.08 -8.90
N VAL A 353 -17.69 5.28 -7.96
CA VAL A 353 -16.35 5.81 -8.24
C VAL A 353 -15.39 4.62 -8.24
N ILE A 354 -14.59 4.48 -9.31
CA ILE A 354 -13.65 3.38 -9.49
C ILE A 354 -12.21 3.90 -9.45
N ASN A 355 -11.41 3.34 -8.57
CA ASN A 355 -9.97 3.53 -8.53
C ASN A 355 -9.27 2.41 -9.31
N SER A 356 -8.55 2.78 -10.37
CA SER A 356 -7.74 1.83 -11.14
C SER A 356 -6.33 1.69 -10.58
N CYS A 357 -5.69 0.56 -10.86
CA CYS A 357 -4.25 0.43 -10.70
C CYS A 357 -3.48 1.43 -11.59
N GLY A 358 -2.20 1.67 -11.27
CA GLY A 358 -1.30 2.52 -12.05
C GLY A 358 -0.64 1.89 -13.28
N TRP A 359 -1.10 0.72 -13.74
CA TRP A 359 -0.55 0.04 -14.91
C TRP A 359 -1.35 0.39 -16.16
N VAL A 360 -0.79 1.21 -17.04
CA VAL A 360 -1.48 1.77 -18.22
C VAL A 360 -0.85 1.38 -19.56
N SER A 361 0.10 0.46 -19.55
CA SER A 361 0.82 -0.03 -20.74
C SER A 361 0.97 -1.55 -20.73
N GLY A 362 1.20 -2.13 -21.91
CA GLY A 362 1.42 -3.58 -22.09
C GLY A 362 0.32 -4.44 -21.46
N LEU A 363 0.71 -5.43 -20.65
CA LEU A 363 -0.22 -6.30 -19.91
C LEU A 363 -1.23 -5.51 -19.07
N GLY A 364 -0.81 -4.38 -18.49
CA GLY A 364 -1.68 -3.52 -17.68
C GLY A 364 -2.81 -2.90 -18.48
N ALA A 365 -2.51 -2.41 -19.69
CA ALA A 365 -3.50 -1.83 -20.59
C ALA A 365 -4.56 -2.87 -21.02
N ASN A 366 -4.14 -4.11 -21.29
CA ASN A 366 -5.06 -5.19 -21.63
C ASN A 366 -6.03 -5.52 -20.47
N VAL A 367 -5.48 -5.72 -19.28
CA VAL A 367 -6.29 -5.97 -18.07
C VAL A 367 -7.24 -4.80 -17.79
N LEU A 368 -6.76 -3.57 -17.98
CA LEU A 368 -7.58 -2.38 -17.82
C LEU A 368 -8.71 -2.33 -18.85
N ALA A 369 -8.47 -2.71 -20.11
CA ALA A 369 -9.50 -2.82 -21.14
C ALA A 369 -10.57 -3.86 -20.78
N ASP A 370 -10.16 -5.02 -20.24
CA ASP A 370 -11.08 -6.06 -19.77
C ASP A 370 -11.94 -5.56 -18.60
N VAL A 371 -11.32 -4.86 -17.64
CA VAL A 371 -12.02 -4.23 -16.50
C VAL A 371 -13.04 -3.20 -16.99
N VAL A 372 -12.65 -2.30 -17.90
CA VAL A 372 -13.55 -1.28 -18.47
C VAL A 372 -14.75 -1.94 -19.15
N SER A 373 -14.50 -2.99 -19.94
CA SER A 373 -15.53 -3.76 -20.64
C SER A 373 -16.50 -4.45 -19.67
N ALA A 374 -15.99 -4.98 -18.56
CA ALA A 374 -16.80 -5.63 -17.53
C ALA A 374 -17.63 -4.66 -16.68
N ILE A 375 -17.11 -3.46 -16.40
CA ILE A 375 -17.81 -2.46 -15.59
C ILE A 375 -18.93 -1.78 -16.37
N GLY A 376 -18.74 -1.48 -17.66
CA GLY A 376 -19.66 -0.64 -18.42
C GLY A 376 -19.69 0.79 -17.87
N LEU A 377 -18.62 1.55 -18.12
CA LEU A 377 -18.46 2.91 -17.62
C LEU A 377 -19.40 3.91 -18.28
N SER A 378 -19.82 4.93 -17.51
CA SER A 378 -20.44 6.14 -18.06
C SER A 378 -19.39 7.23 -18.32
N GLU A 379 -18.35 7.29 -17.49
CA GLU A 379 -17.34 8.34 -17.52
C GLU A 379 -15.94 7.73 -17.29
N ALA A 380 -14.99 8.04 -18.16
CA ALA A 380 -13.58 7.72 -17.99
C ALA A 380 -12.77 9.01 -17.83
N VAL A 381 -11.98 9.10 -16.76
CA VAL A 381 -11.12 10.26 -16.47
C VAL A 381 -9.67 9.85 -16.62
N ILE A 382 -9.04 10.29 -17.70
CA ILE A 382 -7.69 9.94 -18.10
C ILE A 382 -6.73 11.00 -17.56
N PHE A 383 -5.80 10.56 -16.72
CA PHE A 383 -4.67 11.36 -16.26
C PHE A 383 -3.47 11.09 -17.17
N ASP A 384 -3.21 12.02 -18.07
CA ASP A 384 -2.12 11.94 -19.03
C ASP A 384 -0.74 11.84 -18.32
N PRO A 385 0.28 11.23 -18.95
CA PRO A 385 0.22 10.53 -20.23
C PRO A 385 -0.38 9.11 -20.08
N VAL A 386 -1.19 8.73 -21.07
CA VAL A 386 -1.63 7.35 -21.34
C VAL A 386 -1.43 7.10 -22.84
N GLU A 387 -1.13 5.86 -23.22
CA GLU A 387 -0.91 5.50 -24.63
C GLU A 387 -2.15 5.83 -25.48
N GLU A 388 -2.00 6.66 -26.52
CA GLU A 388 -3.10 7.09 -27.39
C GLU A 388 -3.91 5.92 -28.00
N PRO A 389 -3.31 4.79 -28.43
CA PRO A 389 -4.11 3.64 -28.91
C PRO A 389 -5.13 3.13 -27.88
N PHE A 390 -4.79 3.17 -26.59
CA PHE A 390 -5.72 2.80 -25.52
C PHE A 390 -6.82 3.85 -25.34
N VAL A 391 -6.48 5.14 -25.45
CA VAL A 391 -7.44 6.26 -25.41
C VAL A 391 -8.42 6.17 -26.58
N GLU A 392 -7.93 5.97 -27.80
CA GLU A 392 -8.77 5.78 -29.00
C GLU A 392 -9.68 4.56 -28.84
N TRP A 393 -9.19 3.47 -28.25
CA TRP A 393 -10.02 2.30 -27.96
C TRP A 393 -11.14 2.60 -26.95
N LEU A 394 -10.87 3.42 -25.92
CA LEU A 394 -11.88 3.89 -24.97
C LEU A 394 -12.95 4.74 -25.66
N GLU A 395 -12.54 5.70 -26.49
CA GLU A 395 -13.45 6.60 -27.21
C GLU A 395 -14.34 5.87 -28.23
N ASN A 396 -13.86 4.78 -28.80
CA ASN A 396 -14.60 3.96 -29.76
C ASN A 396 -15.46 2.86 -29.12
N GLN A 397 -15.60 2.84 -27.78
CA GLN A 397 -16.46 1.86 -27.12
C GLN A 397 -17.93 2.02 -27.56
N PRO A 398 -18.70 0.92 -27.72
CA PRO A 398 -20.12 1.00 -28.12
C PRO A 398 -21.01 1.72 -27.11
N SER A 399 -20.61 1.73 -25.83
CA SER A 399 -21.28 2.48 -24.78
C SER A 399 -21.09 3.98 -25.01
N LYS A 400 -22.12 4.80 -24.76
CA LYS A 400 -22.04 6.27 -24.76
C LYS A 400 -21.22 6.79 -23.56
N MET A 401 -19.98 6.35 -23.44
CA MET A 401 -19.04 6.74 -22.39
C MET A 401 -18.42 8.09 -22.76
N ALA A 402 -18.40 9.03 -21.83
CA ALA A 402 -17.65 10.27 -22.00
C ALA A 402 -16.23 10.11 -21.46
N VAL A 403 -15.26 10.64 -22.21
CA VAL A 403 -13.83 10.58 -21.89
C VAL A 403 -13.35 11.98 -21.56
N HIS A 404 -12.74 12.15 -20.37
CA HIS A 404 -12.19 13.42 -19.89
C HIS A 404 -10.69 13.30 -19.72
N ARG A 405 -9.92 14.17 -20.37
CA ARG A 405 -8.46 14.21 -20.21
C ARG A 405 -8.06 15.29 -19.21
N LEU A 406 -7.21 14.92 -18.27
CA LEU A 406 -6.62 15.78 -17.25
C LEU A 406 -5.09 15.69 -17.34
N PRO A 407 -4.38 16.83 -17.30
CA PRO A 407 -2.93 16.81 -17.29
C PRO A 407 -2.40 16.16 -16.01
N ARG A 408 -1.26 15.47 -16.12
CA ARG A 408 -0.51 15.06 -14.93
C ARG A 408 -0.17 16.28 -14.09
N GLN A 409 -0.46 16.23 -12.80
CA GLN A 409 0.17 17.17 -11.88
C GLN A 409 1.65 16.78 -11.71
N ALA A 410 2.53 17.78 -11.68
CA ALA A 410 3.96 17.56 -11.49
C ALA A 410 4.20 16.78 -10.19
N SER A 411 5.01 15.72 -10.27
CA SER A 411 5.34 14.91 -9.11
C SER A 411 6.06 15.78 -8.08
N ARG A 412 5.47 15.90 -6.90
CA ARG A 412 6.09 16.62 -5.78
C ARG A 412 6.94 15.65 -4.97
N PRO A 413 8.03 16.10 -4.32
CA PRO A 413 8.79 15.26 -3.41
C PRO A 413 7.86 14.77 -2.29
N SER A 414 7.59 13.48 -2.27
CA SER A 414 6.88 12.87 -1.15
C SER A 414 7.89 12.58 -0.03
N PRO A 415 7.61 12.94 1.23
CA PRO A 415 8.46 12.58 2.34
C PRO A 415 8.38 11.08 2.67
N ARG A 416 7.49 10.34 2.00
CA ARG A 416 7.33 8.89 2.15
C ARG A 416 7.34 8.19 0.79
N THR A 417 8.12 7.14 0.68
CA THR A 417 8.10 6.23 -0.47
C THR A 417 6.78 5.45 -0.52
N PRO A 418 6.41 4.87 -1.68
CA PRO A 418 5.26 3.97 -1.76
C PRO A 418 5.30 2.82 -0.75
N ALA A 419 6.47 2.24 -0.49
CA ALA A 419 6.63 1.16 0.48
C ALA A 419 6.38 1.64 1.92
N GLU A 420 6.90 2.81 2.30
CA GLU A 420 6.65 3.40 3.61
C GLU A 420 5.16 3.73 3.80
N MET A 421 4.48 4.24 2.78
CA MET A 421 3.03 4.50 2.85
C MET A 421 2.23 3.20 3.04
N ARG A 422 2.62 2.11 2.39
CA ARG A 422 2.02 0.78 2.60
C ARG A 422 2.28 0.25 4.01
N ALA A 423 3.49 0.43 4.53
CA ALA A 423 3.81 0.09 5.91
C ALA A 423 2.97 0.90 6.92
N MET A 424 2.81 2.21 6.69
CA MET A 424 1.94 3.07 7.51
C MET A 424 0.48 2.58 7.48
N GLN A 425 -0.03 2.21 6.31
CA GLN A 425 -1.40 1.72 6.15
C GLN A 425 -1.63 0.36 6.83
N ASN A 426 -0.68 -0.58 6.70
CA ASN A 426 -0.70 -1.85 7.41
C ASN A 426 -0.66 -1.64 8.93
N MET A 427 0.28 -0.84 9.41
CA MET A 427 0.39 -0.54 10.84
C MET A 427 -0.89 0.11 11.39
N ALA A 428 -1.42 1.12 10.69
CA ALA A 428 -2.68 1.74 11.08
C ALA A 428 -3.86 0.74 11.11
N TYR A 429 -3.90 -0.21 10.18
CA TYR A 429 -4.90 -1.28 10.18
C TYR A 429 -4.81 -2.18 11.42
N PHE A 430 -3.62 -2.70 11.75
CA PHE A 430 -3.43 -3.60 12.90
C PHE A 430 -3.66 -2.93 14.26
N HIS A 431 -3.40 -1.62 14.36
CA HIS A 431 -3.62 -0.84 15.58
C HIS A 431 -5.02 -0.24 15.70
N GLN A 432 -5.87 -0.37 14.68
CA GLN A 432 -7.23 0.14 14.71
C GLN A 432 -8.11 -0.62 15.72
N ARG A 433 -8.93 0.12 16.45
CA ARG A 433 -9.92 -0.36 17.42
C ARG A 433 -11.24 0.34 17.18
N GLU A 434 -12.32 -0.43 17.14
CA GLU A 434 -13.68 0.11 17.00
C GLU A 434 -14.27 0.43 18.38
N SER A 435 -14.75 1.66 18.57
CA SER A 435 -15.51 2.04 19.77
C SER A 435 -16.92 1.44 19.68
N ARG A 436 -17.28 0.61 20.67
CA ARG A 436 -18.61 -0.01 20.77
C ARG A 436 -19.76 1.00 20.89
N ASN A 437 -19.50 2.23 21.36
CA ASN A 437 -20.54 3.18 21.74
C ASN A 437 -20.70 4.39 20.79
N SER A 438 -19.64 4.77 20.08
CA SER A 438 -19.64 5.99 19.24
C SER A 438 -19.43 5.72 17.76
N GLY A 439 -19.05 4.50 17.35
CA GLY A 439 -18.61 4.21 15.98
C GLY A 439 -17.30 4.90 15.59
N ASP A 440 -16.72 5.73 16.48
CA ASP A 440 -15.44 6.37 16.26
C ASP A 440 -14.31 5.34 16.32
N ARG A 441 -13.40 5.46 15.35
CA ARG A 441 -12.19 4.66 15.28
C ARG A 441 -11.15 5.25 16.22
N SER A 442 -10.43 4.36 16.90
CA SER A 442 -9.27 4.73 17.69
C SER A 442 -8.08 3.86 17.37
N TRP A 443 -6.87 4.37 17.57
CA TRP A 443 -5.64 3.61 17.40
C TRP A 443 -5.00 3.29 18.76
N SER A 444 -4.57 2.05 18.92
CA SER A 444 -3.77 1.59 20.06
C SER A 444 -2.36 2.16 19.95
N GLY A 445 -1.80 2.62 21.07
CA GLY A 445 -0.39 2.99 21.20
C GLY A 445 0.48 1.91 21.79
N LYS A 446 -0.06 0.69 21.94
CA LYS A 446 0.66 -0.44 22.51
C LYS A 446 1.33 -1.24 21.38
N PRO A 447 2.58 -1.70 21.54
CA PRO A 447 3.24 -2.54 20.55
C PRO A 447 2.45 -3.80 20.24
N ILE A 448 2.59 -4.29 19.01
CA ILE A 448 1.91 -5.49 18.51
C ILE A 448 2.23 -6.73 19.35
N SER A 449 3.45 -6.82 19.89
CA SER A 449 3.90 -7.89 20.79
C SER A 449 3.08 -8.00 22.09
N SER A 450 2.53 -6.87 22.55
CA SER A 450 1.70 -6.77 23.75
C SER A 450 0.23 -7.12 23.50
N LEU A 451 -0.17 -7.22 22.23
CA LEU A 451 -1.52 -7.62 21.87
C LEU A 451 -1.72 -9.12 22.13
N ARG A 452 -2.87 -9.46 22.71
CA ARG A 452 -3.24 -10.85 22.94
C ARG A 452 -3.50 -11.53 21.59
N PRO A 453 -2.76 -12.59 21.23
CA PRO A 453 -3.01 -13.32 20.01
C PRO A 453 -4.27 -14.18 20.14
N TRP A 454 -4.90 -14.43 19.01
CA TRP A 454 -5.88 -15.51 18.84
C TRP A 454 -5.14 -16.82 18.65
N THR A 455 -5.52 -17.82 19.43
CA THR A 455 -5.01 -19.18 19.29
C THR A 455 -6.00 -19.96 18.44
N ILE A 456 -5.55 -20.47 17.31
CA ILE A 456 -6.35 -21.31 16.41
C ILE A 456 -5.68 -22.66 16.23
N SER A 457 -6.46 -23.73 16.15
CA SER A 457 -5.97 -25.08 15.88
C SER A 457 -5.90 -25.33 14.37
N TYR A 458 -4.83 -25.95 13.90
CA TYR A 458 -4.71 -26.41 12.51
C TYR A 458 -4.67 -27.93 12.37
N GLY A 459 -4.82 -28.67 13.47
CA GLY A 459 -4.71 -30.12 13.48
C GLY A 459 -5.73 -30.78 14.39
N GLY A 460 -6.16 -31.99 14.01
CA GLY A 460 -7.18 -32.75 14.73
C GLY A 460 -8.60 -32.51 14.20
N PRO A 461 -9.61 -33.17 14.79
CA PRO A 461 -10.99 -33.12 14.31
C PRO A 461 -11.67 -31.75 14.52
N THR A 462 -11.09 -30.88 15.34
CA THR A 462 -11.58 -29.53 15.65
C THR A 462 -10.66 -28.46 15.07
N ALA A 463 -10.02 -28.71 13.93
CA ALA A 463 -9.18 -27.72 13.26
C ALA A 463 -10.03 -26.51 12.82
N ASP A 464 -9.57 -25.31 13.18
CA ASP A 464 -10.23 -24.04 12.85
C ASP A 464 -9.95 -23.60 11.40
N ILE A 465 -8.89 -24.13 10.78
CA ILE A 465 -8.54 -23.85 9.39
C ILE A 465 -8.54 -25.14 8.56
N ILE A 466 -8.90 -25.02 7.29
CA ILE A 466 -8.82 -26.11 6.31
C ILE A 466 -7.36 -26.36 5.92
N ALA A 467 -6.69 -25.30 5.46
CA ALA A 467 -5.34 -25.36 4.92
C ALA A 467 -4.71 -23.97 4.84
N LEU A 468 -3.39 -23.97 4.67
CA LEU A 468 -2.59 -22.87 4.19
C LEU A 468 -2.53 -22.91 2.66
N LEU A 469 -2.79 -21.78 2.01
CA LEU A 469 -2.69 -21.64 0.56
C LEU A 469 -1.69 -20.55 0.21
N SER A 470 -0.74 -20.86 -0.67
CA SER A 470 0.22 -19.90 -1.18
C SER A 470 -0.25 -19.35 -2.52
N TYR A 471 -0.43 -18.04 -2.64
CA TYR A 471 -0.59 -17.37 -3.93
C TYR A 471 0.79 -17.06 -4.51
N GLY A 472 0.92 -17.18 -5.83
CA GLY A 472 2.20 -17.03 -6.53
C GLY A 472 3.13 -18.22 -6.27
N GLN A 473 4.39 -17.94 -5.93
CA GLN A 473 5.40 -18.99 -5.72
C GLN A 473 5.24 -19.65 -4.34
N ALA A 474 4.79 -20.91 -4.32
CA ALA A 474 4.75 -21.72 -3.10
C ALA A 474 6.18 -22.04 -2.61
N PRO A 475 6.46 -21.94 -1.30
CA PRO A 475 7.76 -22.36 -0.76
C PRO A 475 7.86 -23.89 -0.81
N SER A 476 9.07 -24.42 -0.64
CA SER A 476 9.22 -25.83 -0.30
C SER A 476 8.41 -26.12 0.98
N PRO A 477 7.64 -27.22 1.04
CA PRO A 477 6.90 -27.61 2.24
C PRO A 477 7.79 -27.74 3.48
N ALA A 478 9.09 -28.04 3.29
CA ALA A 478 10.07 -28.13 4.36
C ALA A 478 10.45 -26.79 5.00
N PHE A 479 10.10 -25.67 4.38
CA PHE A 479 10.38 -24.31 4.89
C PHE A 479 9.09 -23.50 5.11
N LEU A 480 7.91 -24.13 5.00
CA LEU A 480 6.65 -23.41 5.06
C LEU A 480 6.42 -22.82 6.45
N ALA A 481 6.78 -23.54 7.52
CA ALA A 481 6.64 -23.05 8.89
C ALA A 481 7.52 -21.82 9.14
N GLU A 482 8.78 -21.86 8.73
CA GLU A 482 9.74 -20.75 8.89
C GLU A 482 9.35 -19.52 8.07
N VAL A 483 8.81 -19.71 6.87
CA VAL A 483 8.36 -18.59 6.03
C VAL A 483 7.05 -17.99 6.53
N LEU A 484 6.21 -18.80 7.18
CA LEU A 484 4.92 -18.35 7.71
C LEU A 484 5.09 -17.59 9.02
N ASP A 485 6.07 -17.96 9.86
CA ASP A 485 6.34 -17.31 11.13
C ASP A 485 6.74 -15.84 10.93
N GLY A 486 6.02 -14.92 11.58
CA GLY A 486 6.16 -13.47 11.38
C GLY A 486 5.49 -12.90 10.12
N SER A 487 4.98 -13.73 9.21
CA SER A 487 4.40 -13.24 7.95
C SER A 487 2.98 -12.66 8.10
N LEU A 488 2.60 -11.80 7.15
CA LEU A 488 1.20 -11.42 6.94
C LEU A 488 0.47 -12.49 6.12
N VAL A 489 -0.73 -12.83 6.57
CA VAL A 489 -1.66 -13.71 5.87
C VAL A 489 -3.02 -13.05 5.73
N ALA A 490 -3.72 -13.34 4.64
CA ALA A 490 -5.13 -13.03 4.49
C ALA A 490 -5.98 -14.16 5.07
N VAL A 491 -6.98 -13.80 5.87
CA VAL A 491 -7.98 -14.73 6.39
C VAL A 491 -9.12 -14.78 5.39
N VAL A 492 -9.32 -15.92 4.74
CA VAL A 492 -10.32 -16.10 3.69
C VAL A 492 -11.35 -17.14 4.11
N THR A 493 -12.63 -16.83 3.94
CA THR A 493 -13.72 -17.79 4.15
C THR A 493 -14.17 -18.36 2.82
N VAL A 494 -14.52 -19.65 2.81
CA VAL A 494 -14.98 -20.38 1.63
C VAL A 494 -16.42 -20.85 1.84
N ASP A 495 -17.25 -20.80 0.79
CA ASP A 495 -18.59 -21.36 0.81
C ASP A 495 -18.52 -22.89 0.85
N VAL A 496 -19.10 -23.47 1.92
CA VAL A 496 -19.13 -24.91 2.17
C VAL A 496 -19.82 -25.68 1.04
N ARG A 497 -20.78 -25.06 0.35
CA ARG A 497 -21.54 -25.70 -0.73
C ARG A 497 -20.75 -25.80 -2.03
N HIS A 498 -19.70 -25.00 -2.17
CA HIS A 498 -18.91 -24.87 -3.40
C HIS A 498 -17.42 -25.00 -3.10
N MET A 499 -17.05 -25.92 -2.21
CA MET A 499 -15.66 -26.08 -1.77
C MET A 499 -14.75 -26.48 -2.93
N ASP A 500 -15.11 -27.52 -3.68
CA ASP A 500 -14.28 -28.01 -4.79
C ASP A 500 -14.13 -26.93 -5.89
N GLU A 501 -15.20 -26.19 -6.21
CA GLU A 501 -15.14 -25.07 -7.14
C GLU A 501 -14.35 -23.87 -6.59
N ALA A 502 -14.39 -23.63 -5.28
CA ALA A 502 -13.61 -22.57 -4.65
C ALA A 502 -12.11 -22.85 -4.72
N PHE A 503 -11.69 -24.11 -4.55
CA PHE A 503 -10.29 -24.53 -4.65
C PHE A 503 -9.86 -24.82 -6.09
N GLY A 504 -10.79 -24.87 -7.05
CA GLY A 504 -10.49 -25.17 -8.45
C GLY A 504 -9.83 -26.55 -8.59
N THR A 505 -10.38 -27.57 -7.92
CA THR A 505 -9.80 -28.92 -7.87
C THR A 505 -9.58 -29.53 -9.26
N ASP A 506 -10.35 -29.11 -10.26
CA ASP A 506 -10.18 -29.51 -11.67
C ASP A 506 -8.78 -29.19 -12.22
N SER A 507 -8.16 -28.09 -11.77
CA SER A 507 -6.80 -27.71 -12.16
C SER A 507 -5.74 -28.66 -11.61
N TYR A 508 -6.09 -29.52 -10.66
CA TYR A 508 -5.22 -30.51 -10.02
C TYR A 508 -5.42 -31.93 -10.56
N ALA A 509 -6.24 -32.12 -11.59
CA ALA A 509 -6.44 -33.41 -12.23
C ALA A 509 -5.12 -33.95 -12.82
N ASP A 510 -4.82 -35.22 -12.53
CA ASP A 510 -3.69 -35.91 -13.14
C ASP A 510 -4.01 -36.28 -14.59
N PHE A 511 -2.99 -36.66 -15.38
CA PHE A 511 -3.14 -37.08 -16.79
C PHE A 511 -4.12 -38.25 -17.01
N THR A 512 -4.58 -38.92 -15.94
CA THR A 512 -5.49 -40.06 -15.96
C THR A 512 -6.98 -39.71 -15.88
N GLY A 513 -7.35 -38.43 -15.67
CA GLY A 513 -8.65 -37.90 -16.09
C GLY A 513 -9.68 -37.51 -15.02
N ASP A 514 -9.47 -37.82 -13.74
CA ASP A 514 -10.41 -37.42 -12.67
C ASP A 514 -9.80 -36.31 -11.78
N ALA A 515 -10.60 -35.29 -11.49
CA ALA A 515 -10.21 -34.23 -10.56
C ALA A 515 -10.16 -34.77 -9.11
N PRO A 516 -9.08 -34.51 -8.35
CA PRO A 516 -9.00 -34.91 -6.96
C PRO A 516 -10.03 -34.17 -6.11
N SER A 517 -10.50 -34.79 -5.02
CA SER A 517 -11.25 -34.05 -4.00
C SER A 517 -10.34 -33.05 -3.26
N LEU A 518 -10.94 -32.11 -2.53
CA LEU A 518 -10.19 -31.22 -1.64
C LEU A 518 -9.21 -31.96 -0.70
N GLU A 519 -9.66 -33.07 -0.10
CA GLU A 519 -8.80 -33.88 0.77
C GLU A 519 -7.59 -34.47 0.02
N GLY A 520 -7.74 -34.74 -1.28
CA GLY A 520 -6.68 -35.22 -2.15
C GLY A 520 -5.67 -34.14 -2.58
N ILE A 521 -5.96 -32.86 -2.38
CA ILE A 521 -5.02 -31.76 -2.64
C ILE A 521 -4.39 -31.18 -1.37
N ILE A 522 -4.87 -31.56 -0.18
CA ILE A 522 -4.28 -31.15 1.09
C ILE A 522 -3.15 -32.13 1.47
N SER A 523 -1.96 -31.57 1.66
CA SER A 523 -0.79 -32.26 2.20
C SER A 523 -0.40 -31.68 3.56
N LYS A 524 0.53 -32.32 4.26
CA LYS A 524 1.04 -31.85 5.56
C LYS A 524 2.54 -31.68 5.55
N THR A 525 3.03 -30.65 6.25
CA THR A 525 4.46 -30.46 6.50
C THR A 525 4.95 -31.38 7.64
N ALA A 526 6.24 -31.32 7.96
CA ALA A 526 6.81 -32.04 9.10
C ALA A 526 6.21 -31.59 10.44
N GLU A 527 5.80 -30.33 10.53
CA GLU A 527 5.10 -29.71 11.67
C GLU A 527 3.59 -29.99 11.65
N GLU A 528 3.11 -30.87 10.75
CA GLU A 528 1.71 -31.21 10.57
C GLU A 528 0.82 -30.04 10.09
N LEU A 529 1.41 -28.98 9.52
CA LEU A 529 0.65 -27.87 8.95
C LEU A 529 -0.07 -28.32 7.67
N PRO A 530 -1.41 -28.21 7.58
CA PRO A 530 -2.14 -28.53 6.36
C PRO A 530 -1.88 -27.44 5.32
N TYR A 531 -1.46 -27.83 4.12
CA TYR A 531 -1.25 -26.91 3.01
C TYR A 531 -1.78 -27.48 1.70
N ILE A 532 -2.19 -26.60 0.79
CA ILE A 532 -2.61 -27.01 -0.56
C ILE A 532 -1.36 -27.29 -1.40
N ARG A 533 -1.25 -28.51 -1.93
CA ARG A 533 -0.12 -28.91 -2.79
C ARG A 533 -0.15 -28.14 -4.11
N THR A 534 1.00 -28.10 -4.79
CA THR A 534 1.06 -27.63 -6.17
C THR A 534 0.48 -28.66 -7.13
N ASP A 535 -0.02 -28.22 -8.27
CA ASP A 535 -0.41 -29.09 -9.38
C ASP A 535 0.81 -29.77 -10.03
N CYS A 536 0.58 -30.52 -11.11
CA CYS A 536 1.64 -31.20 -11.86
C CYS A 536 2.65 -30.26 -12.53
N GLN A 537 2.34 -28.96 -12.62
CA GLN A 537 3.20 -27.90 -13.15
C GLN A 537 3.95 -27.13 -12.05
N GLY A 538 3.72 -27.48 -10.78
CA GLY A 538 4.34 -26.80 -9.64
C GLY A 538 3.65 -25.49 -9.26
N ILE A 539 2.40 -25.29 -9.67
CA ILE A 539 1.64 -24.06 -9.43
C ILE A 539 0.53 -24.32 -8.41
N THR A 540 0.27 -23.34 -7.54
CA THR A 540 -0.92 -23.28 -6.70
C THR A 540 -1.93 -22.33 -7.32
N HIS A 541 -3.21 -22.73 -7.33
CA HIS A 541 -4.28 -21.92 -7.89
C HIS A 541 -4.93 -21.09 -6.79
N PRO A 542 -5.24 -19.80 -7.03
CA PRO A 542 -5.92 -18.98 -6.05
C PRO A 542 -7.38 -19.40 -5.87
N LEU A 543 -7.97 -19.04 -4.73
CA LEU A 543 -9.37 -19.33 -4.45
C LEU A 543 -10.28 -18.55 -5.40
N HIS A 544 -11.29 -19.23 -5.93
CA HIS A 544 -12.25 -18.62 -6.84
C HIS A 544 -13.05 -17.51 -6.11
N PRO A 545 -13.01 -16.24 -6.56
CA PRO A 545 -13.62 -15.10 -5.85
C PRO A 545 -15.14 -15.17 -5.68
N ARG A 546 -15.83 -15.93 -6.53
CA ARG A 546 -17.30 -16.15 -6.42
C ARG A 546 -17.71 -16.93 -5.17
N TYR A 547 -16.85 -17.83 -4.71
CA TYR A 547 -17.13 -18.77 -3.62
C TYR A 547 -16.24 -18.53 -2.40
N SER A 548 -15.45 -17.46 -2.42
CA SER A 548 -14.57 -17.07 -1.34
C SER A 548 -14.68 -15.57 -1.05
N GLU A 549 -14.31 -15.17 0.16
CA GLU A 549 -14.30 -13.77 0.60
C GLU A 549 -13.13 -13.56 1.57
N CYS A 550 -12.37 -12.48 1.39
CA CYS A 550 -11.36 -12.09 2.36
C CYS A 550 -12.02 -11.35 3.53
N VAL A 551 -11.79 -11.81 4.75
CA VAL A 551 -12.38 -11.20 5.96
C VAL A 551 -11.49 -10.10 6.53
N GLY A 552 -10.17 -10.25 6.37
CA GLY A 552 -9.16 -9.31 6.84
C GLY A 552 -7.76 -9.90 6.74
N LEU A 553 -6.77 -9.16 7.25
CA LEU A 553 -5.39 -9.64 7.39
C LEU A 553 -5.11 -10.04 8.84
N ALA A 554 -4.17 -10.97 8.99
CA ALA A 554 -3.60 -11.38 10.26
C ALA A 554 -2.06 -11.43 10.15
N LEU A 555 -1.39 -11.16 11.26
CA LEU A 555 0.03 -11.40 11.45
C LEU A 555 0.18 -12.74 12.18
N VAL A 556 0.94 -13.66 11.61
CA VAL A 556 1.31 -14.91 12.29
C VAL A 556 2.41 -14.58 13.29
N ARG A 557 2.08 -14.63 14.59
CA ARG A 557 3.01 -14.31 15.67
C ARG A 557 3.97 -15.46 15.98
N SER A 558 3.43 -16.67 15.97
CA SER A 558 4.19 -17.90 16.27
C SER A 558 3.40 -19.13 15.85
N ILE A 559 4.12 -20.21 15.59
CA ILE A 559 3.58 -21.55 15.30
C ILE A 559 3.99 -22.50 16.41
N ASP A 560 3.02 -23.12 17.08
CA ASP A 560 3.28 -24.21 18.03
C ASP A 560 2.99 -25.56 17.36
N ALA A 561 4.07 -26.21 16.90
CA ALA A 561 4.02 -27.55 16.30
C ALA A 561 3.61 -28.66 17.28
N LYS A 562 3.86 -28.48 18.58
CA LYS A 562 3.57 -29.53 19.58
C LYS A 562 2.08 -29.60 19.88
N SER A 563 1.44 -28.44 20.05
CA SER A 563 0.00 -28.35 20.32
C SER A 563 -0.85 -28.24 19.04
N LYS A 564 -0.22 -28.14 17.87
CA LYS A 564 -0.85 -27.90 16.56
C LYS A 564 -1.70 -26.62 16.54
N GLN A 565 -1.10 -25.52 17.03
CA GLN A 565 -1.75 -24.21 17.15
C GLN A 565 -0.98 -23.09 16.44
N LEU A 566 -1.71 -22.16 15.84
CA LEU A 566 -1.18 -20.89 15.33
C LEU A 566 -1.62 -19.75 16.25
N HIS A 567 -0.72 -18.81 16.50
CA HIS A 567 -1.02 -17.57 17.22
C HIS A 567 -1.13 -16.42 16.22
N LEU A 568 -2.33 -15.89 16.04
CA LEU A 568 -2.63 -14.82 15.09
C LEU A 568 -2.92 -13.50 15.79
N ILE A 569 -2.37 -12.40 15.27
CA ILE A 569 -2.78 -11.05 15.65
C ILE A 569 -3.58 -10.46 14.50
N THR A 570 -4.77 -9.95 14.79
CA THR A 570 -5.64 -9.33 13.77
C THR A 570 -6.51 -8.24 14.41
N PRO A 571 -6.83 -7.15 13.69
CA PRO A 571 -7.74 -6.12 14.19
C PRO A 571 -9.22 -6.50 14.03
N LEU A 572 -9.53 -7.71 13.58
CA LEU A 572 -10.91 -8.20 13.46
C LEU A 572 -11.62 -8.17 14.84
N PRO A 573 -12.85 -7.63 14.92
CA PRO A 573 -13.62 -7.64 16.16
C PRO A 573 -13.89 -9.06 16.66
N ASP A 574 -14.01 -9.21 17.99
CA ASP A 574 -14.30 -10.49 18.64
C ASP A 574 -15.53 -11.19 18.05
N GLU A 575 -16.57 -10.44 17.71
CA GLU A 575 -17.79 -10.96 17.07
C GLU A 575 -17.51 -11.60 15.70
N LYS A 576 -16.61 -11.00 14.91
CA LYS A 576 -16.18 -11.58 13.64
C LYS A 576 -15.33 -12.82 13.85
N MET A 577 -14.40 -12.78 14.81
CA MET A 577 -13.56 -13.93 15.13
C MET A 577 -14.39 -15.12 15.62
N ALA A 578 -15.38 -14.87 16.47
CA ALA A 578 -16.33 -15.90 16.90
C ALA A 578 -17.15 -16.48 15.73
N ALA A 579 -17.59 -15.62 14.80
CA ALA A 579 -18.32 -16.05 13.61
C ALA A 579 -17.45 -16.84 12.60
N LEU A 580 -16.12 -16.79 12.71
CA LEU A 580 -15.22 -17.60 11.89
C LEU A 580 -15.15 -19.06 12.35
N SER A 581 -15.42 -19.35 13.62
CA SER A 581 -15.42 -20.72 14.16
C SER A 581 -16.44 -21.64 13.47
N ASP A 582 -17.54 -21.08 12.98
CA ASP A 582 -18.58 -21.82 12.25
C ASP A 582 -18.35 -21.85 10.73
N LYS A 583 -17.26 -21.22 10.25
CA LYS A 583 -16.95 -21.09 8.82
C LYS A 583 -15.76 -21.94 8.42
N LYS A 584 -15.65 -22.17 7.11
CA LYS A 584 -14.52 -22.83 6.48
C LYS A 584 -13.47 -21.78 6.14
N VAL A 585 -12.38 -21.77 6.92
CA VAL A 585 -11.32 -20.75 6.85
C VAL A 585 -10.07 -21.30 6.17
N VAL A 586 -9.49 -20.51 5.28
CA VAL A 586 -8.20 -20.72 4.63
C VAL A 586 -7.31 -19.53 4.98
N LEU A 587 -6.07 -19.80 5.34
CA LEU A 587 -5.05 -18.76 5.50
C LEU A 587 -4.27 -18.64 4.21
N VAL A 588 -4.39 -17.50 3.54
CA VAL A 588 -3.73 -17.22 2.27
C VAL A 588 -2.47 -16.41 2.50
N ARG A 589 -1.34 -16.98 2.13
CA ARG A 589 -0.02 -16.33 2.12
C ARG A 589 0.31 -15.92 0.70
N GLY A 590 1.03 -14.81 0.54
CA GLY A 590 1.55 -14.37 -0.75
C GLY A 590 2.70 -13.39 -0.60
N SER A 591 2.98 -12.64 -1.66
CA SER A 591 4.00 -11.60 -1.73
C SER A 591 3.53 -10.27 -1.12
N PHE A 592 2.99 -10.29 0.11
CA PHE A 592 2.78 -9.08 0.89
C PHE A 592 4.13 -8.42 1.20
N ASP A 593 4.15 -7.10 1.40
CA ASP A 593 5.33 -6.44 1.95
C ASP A 593 5.64 -7.05 3.34
N ALA A 594 6.91 -7.33 3.61
CA ALA A 594 7.32 -7.85 4.91
C ALA A 594 6.89 -6.88 6.02
N PRO A 595 6.28 -7.36 7.12
CA PRO A 595 5.81 -6.51 8.20
C PRO A 595 6.95 -6.04 9.11
N GLU A 596 8.00 -5.44 8.54
CA GLU A 596 9.16 -4.92 9.30
C GLU A 596 8.74 -3.92 10.39
N TRP A 597 7.69 -3.16 10.11
CA TRP A 597 7.08 -2.25 11.08
C TRP A 597 6.69 -2.98 12.38
N ALA A 598 6.20 -4.22 12.31
CA ALA A 598 5.75 -5.01 13.46
C ALA A 598 6.92 -5.47 14.35
N TYR A 599 8.04 -5.87 13.74
CA TYR A 599 9.21 -6.37 14.47
C TYR A 599 9.98 -5.26 15.19
N LEU A 600 9.86 -4.03 14.69
CA LEU A 600 10.58 -2.88 15.22
C LEU A 600 9.77 -2.06 16.23
N GLU A 601 8.47 -2.34 16.43
CA GLU A 601 7.63 -1.53 17.32
C GLU A 601 8.16 -1.50 18.76
N ASP A 602 8.59 -2.65 19.28
CA ASP A 602 9.15 -2.72 20.65
C ASP A 602 10.46 -1.95 20.79
N LEU A 603 11.26 -1.88 19.73
CA LEU A 603 12.50 -1.09 19.72
C LEU A 603 12.21 0.41 19.80
N TYR A 604 11.15 0.86 19.13
CA TYR A 604 10.75 2.27 19.14
C TYR A 604 9.89 2.64 20.35
N PHE A 605 9.21 1.67 20.95
CA PHE A 605 8.35 1.89 22.10
C PHE A 605 9.16 2.32 23.34
N GLY A 606 8.96 3.56 23.77
CA GLY A 606 9.66 4.12 24.94
C GLY A 606 11.06 4.66 24.64
N SER A 607 11.52 4.64 23.38
CA SER A 607 12.68 5.44 22.99
C SER A 607 12.25 6.92 22.94
N ASP A 608 12.55 7.70 23.98
CA ASP A 608 12.64 9.15 23.81
C ASP A 608 13.74 9.41 22.75
N ASP A 609 13.58 10.45 21.92
CA ASP A 609 14.50 10.81 20.81
C ASP A 609 15.97 11.07 21.25
N SER A 610 16.34 10.77 22.49
CA SER A 610 17.72 10.58 22.95
C SER A 610 18.33 9.26 22.48
N PHE A 611 18.18 8.88 21.21
CA PHE A 611 19.16 8.00 20.60
C PHE A 611 20.47 8.79 20.53
N ASN A 612 21.25 8.72 21.61
CA ASN A 612 22.66 9.07 21.59
C ASN A 612 23.25 8.36 20.37
N ASN A 613 23.96 9.10 19.51
CA ASN A 613 24.62 8.62 18.28
C ASN A 613 25.63 7.47 18.49
N HIS A 614 25.65 6.84 19.67
CA HIS A 614 26.50 5.74 20.09
C HIS A 614 25.78 4.40 20.21
N GLU A 615 24.44 4.35 20.20
CA GLU A 615 23.69 3.08 20.25
C GLU A 615 22.99 2.78 18.92
N ARG A 616 23.81 2.67 17.87
CA ARG A 616 23.48 1.80 16.75
C ARG A 616 24.18 0.47 17.04
N PRO A 617 23.46 -0.64 17.29
CA PRO A 617 24.11 -1.93 17.57
C PRO A 617 25.02 -2.42 16.43
N TRP A 618 24.90 -1.80 15.25
CA TRP A 618 25.56 -2.25 14.02
C TRP A 618 26.40 -1.19 13.30
N SER A 619 26.67 -0.01 13.91
CA SER A 619 27.62 0.94 13.31
C SER A 619 28.90 1.09 14.11
N LEU A 620 29.92 0.36 13.65
CA LEU A 620 31.35 0.70 13.72
C LEU A 620 31.84 1.26 15.07
N HIS A 621 31.89 0.40 16.09
CA HIS A 621 33.03 0.47 16.99
C HIS A 621 34.24 -0.12 16.27
N LYS A 622 35.16 0.78 15.87
CA LYS A 622 36.55 0.39 15.61
C LYS A 622 37.07 -0.35 16.85
N GLY A 623 37.31 -1.65 16.69
CA GLY A 623 38.00 -2.48 17.68
C GLY A 623 37.09 -3.29 18.61
N PHE A 624 36.33 -4.25 18.07
CA PHE A 624 35.90 -5.41 18.85
C PHE A 624 36.58 -6.67 18.29
N LYS A 625 37.53 -7.20 19.06
CA LYS A 625 38.10 -8.53 18.85
C LYS A 625 37.05 -9.56 19.26
N TRP A 626 36.72 -10.48 18.36
CA TRP A 626 35.97 -11.68 18.70
C TRP A 626 36.77 -12.50 19.72
N GLN A 627 36.28 -12.61 20.95
CA GLN A 627 36.68 -13.72 21.83
C GLN A 627 35.61 -14.80 21.67
N LEU A 628 35.97 -15.82 20.90
CA LEU A 628 35.24 -17.06 20.80
C LEU A 628 35.38 -17.77 22.16
N ALA A 629 34.32 -17.79 22.97
CA ALA A 629 34.25 -18.67 24.12
C ALA A 629 33.97 -20.09 23.61
N MET A 630 35.03 -20.82 23.28
CA MET A 630 34.99 -22.28 23.30
C MET A 630 35.76 -22.74 24.52
N ASP A 631 35.06 -23.38 25.45
CA ASP A 631 35.67 -24.14 26.53
C ASP A 631 36.51 -25.27 25.91
N ILE A 632 37.83 -25.13 26.01
CA ILE A 632 38.81 -26.20 25.83
C ILE A 632 39.69 -26.18 27.09
N PRO A 633 39.78 -27.28 27.86
CA PRO A 633 40.66 -27.32 29.01
C PRO A 633 42.14 -27.47 28.60
N ASP A 634 42.99 -26.76 29.33
CA ASP A 634 44.46 -26.86 29.42
C ASP A 634 45.30 -26.30 28.24
N TYR A 635 45.80 -25.07 28.39
CA TYR A 635 46.99 -24.58 27.67
C TYR A 635 47.78 -23.53 28.49
N ASP A 636 49.08 -23.77 28.68
CA ASP A 636 50.03 -22.98 29.48
C ASP A 636 50.84 -22.01 28.58
N PRO A 637 50.85 -20.68 28.82
CA PRO A 637 51.34 -19.71 27.85
C PRO A 637 52.84 -19.34 27.96
N THR A 638 53.72 -20.21 28.48
CA THR A 638 55.16 -19.90 28.63
C THR A 638 56.08 -20.29 27.47
N GLU A 639 55.58 -20.76 26.33
CA GLU A 639 56.43 -21.16 25.21
C GLU A 639 56.32 -20.23 23.98
N PHE A 640 57.38 -19.40 23.83
CA PHE A 640 57.86 -18.69 22.63
C PHE A 640 57.39 -17.23 22.35
N PRO A 641 58.32 -16.24 22.34
CA PRO A 641 58.05 -14.85 21.98
C PRO A 641 58.51 -14.52 20.54
N VAL A 642 57.62 -14.09 19.64
CA VAL A 642 58.01 -13.40 18.38
C VAL A 642 56.93 -12.39 17.98
N PRO A 643 57.27 -11.14 17.57
CA PRO A 643 56.28 -10.12 17.20
C PRO A 643 55.84 -10.28 15.73
N LEU A 644 54.53 -10.19 15.47
CA LEU A 644 53.97 -10.24 14.11
C LEU A 644 53.49 -8.85 13.68
N ASP A 645 54.03 -8.44 12.53
CA ASP A 645 53.89 -7.16 11.84
C ASP A 645 52.53 -7.09 11.10
N LEU A 646 51.88 -5.93 11.15
CA LEU A 646 50.53 -5.69 10.64
C LEU A 646 50.58 -5.18 9.19
N ALA A 647 50.78 -6.09 8.23
CA ALA A 647 50.59 -5.77 6.81
C ALA A 647 50.38 -7.04 5.97
N GLU A 648 49.13 -7.52 5.85
CA GLU A 648 48.60 -8.28 4.68
C GLU A 648 47.21 -8.88 5.01
N ILE A 649 46.14 -8.08 5.00
CA ILE A 649 44.77 -8.61 4.84
C ILE A 649 43.97 -7.64 3.96
N TYR A 650 44.23 -7.67 2.65
CA TYR A 650 43.31 -7.18 1.61
C TYR A 650 43.50 -8.01 0.34
N SER A 651 42.91 -9.20 0.29
CA SER A 651 42.51 -9.82 -0.97
C SER A 651 41.45 -10.90 -0.67
N GLY A 652 40.23 -10.66 -1.16
CA GLY A 652 39.10 -11.57 -1.01
C GLY A 652 39.17 -12.69 -2.02
N THR A 653 38.94 -13.93 -1.57
CA THR A 653 38.15 -15.01 -2.20
C THR A 653 38.41 -16.30 -1.44
N TRP A 654 37.37 -16.95 -0.91
CA TRP A 654 37.46 -18.38 -0.58
C TRP A 654 36.17 -19.11 -0.97
N LEU A 655 36.31 -19.92 -2.02
CA LEU A 655 35.51 -21.10 -2.32
C LEU A 655 35.69 -22.10 -1.16
N LEU A 656 34.60 -22.50 -0.52
CA LEU A 656 34.59 -23.65 0.40
C LEU A 656 34.60 -24.95 -0.42
N LYS A 657 35.80 -25.51 -0.63
CA LYS A 657 35.99 -26.94 -0.88
C LYS A 657 36.17 -27.64 0.46
N PHE A 658 35.26 -28.55 0.79
CA PHE A 658 35.46 -29.54 1.86
C PHE A 658 36.50 -30.57 1.41
N PRO A 659 37.49 -30.90 2.26
CA PRO A 659 38.14 -32.21 2.21
C PRO A 659 37.77 -33.01 3.47
N MET A 660 37.21 -34.20 3.24
CA MET A 660 37.22 -35.27 4.23
C MET A 660 38.67 -35.58 4.63
N ARG A 661 38.91 -35.86 5.91
CA ARG A 661 40.04 -36.71 6.32
C ARG A 661 39.53 -37.85 7.19
N THR A 662 39.60 -39.04 6.62
CA THR A 662 40.01 -40.24 7.35
C THR A 662 41.51 -40.15 7.62
N THR A 663 41.87 -40.34 8.90
CA THR A 663 43.20 -40.52 9.51
C THR A 663 44.23 -39.43 9.32
#